data_AF-A0A172RXU4-F1
#
_entry.id   AF-A0A172RXU4-F1
#
_cell.length_a   1.000
_cell.length_b   1.000
_cell.length_c   1.000
_cell.angle_alpha   90.00
_cell.angle_beta   90.00
_cell.angle_gamma   90.00
#
_symmetry.space_group_name_H-M   'P 1'
#
loop_
_entity.id
_entity.type
_entity.pdbx_description
1 polymer ?
#
loop_
_entity_poly.entity_id
_entity_poly.type
_entity_poly.pdbx_seq_one_letter_code
_entity_poly.pdbx_strand_id
1 'polypeptide(L)'
;MGTGYYEHEVEVRFTEGMLQSSRDWQWFVDYTEKNFEPPIELESFNDFNRAYLSIRPAFVHFARIVDSIGDFRPSFETPWLNSVYDCVLIRSGAKSPEEAIGRNGFFDALCIASVGTYLINCVSETRYPFNPQLLYHSNLHQLFDFSPLGNDKQHVIKLAYSIDLPEFENAAKTLESNLEGESISINEQYVKTVLDTYFDEDFLSFKSVIGKTFQTWQEALLCDSFRTSFTEGTIEPMIRLRNGTESPDTTAWTEKVLSMAKDAFVDKRAICIIEVLEYSTQGKAPSEASQNLLVDLFLGHAERCVKANKPIRKLTCTAMKVLQRLCESRQLADGPKGKYFKGLSTLLSGISDYDDICFMKANGFPCTNRQKEIFLVKTKSITKDSLAAVTCTHDLIAVFKDSRCAKNCDSSDAERSLELFIEYAQKVDVETAELFYWAMMFYIDVLDNPQIDNKWTKETLISLRRIWREICYAPVVANMQVFSHEGSIPVAEIEKFNRAFLESPHGIARSMFLQSDEAILKNLESMAEHAFINLFDKTTISEYYPEHIHIAYEQKAHPIDWMIASEVMRIYNANSYRFLNAMKEREVIDEFYECLSQTILACTSLIKIRPAYNWVSENAPKYYELLSFPESHPTLGHLTQLFPILENAIREIGEFFAIVPFRAAKDSYTYLKDVVSVLASLIGEVREITGTIQGCNEFLFVYHVMYSPNGFNVRNDCVHGRCYQDSSGVAKAFRLTVICTYMMLKRLRDLEEAFTETEKPNDEN
;
A
#
# COMPACT_ATOMS: atom_id res chain seq x y z
N MET A 1 -13.47 18.34 -26.91
CA MET A 1 -12.88 19.07 -25.77
C MET A 1 -11.70 18.25 -25.32
N GLY A 2 -10.50 18.79 -25.45
CA GLY A 2 -9.29 18.17 -24.92
C GLY A 2 -9.43 17.94 -23.41
N THR A 3 -8.89 16.85 -22.91
CA THR A 3 -9.01 16.45 -21.51
C THR A 3 -8.11 17.28 -20.59
N GLY A 4 -7.01 17.84 -21.11
CA GLY A 4 -6.03 18.62 -20.34
C GLY A 4 -5.20 17.77 -19.37
N TYR A 5 -5.22 16.44 -19.51
CA TYR A 5 -4.41 15.48 -18.75
C TYR A 5 -4.04 14.28 -19.62
N TYR A 6 -2.96 13.57 -19.26
CA TYR A 6 -2.57 12.32 -19.91
C TYR A 6 -3.26 11.12 -19.25
N GLU A 7 -3.80 10.22 -20.07
CA GLU A 7 -4.40 8.97 -19.59
C GLU A 7 -3.34 8.03 -19.00
N HIS A 8 -3.77 7.06 -18.18
CA HIS A 8 -2.86 6.14 -17.47
C HIS A 8 -1.89 5.42 -18.40
N GLU A 9 -2.36 4.87 -19.52
CA GLU A 9 -1.51 4.17 -20.50
C GLU A 9 -0.40 5.07 -21.08
N VAL A 10 -0.69 6.36 -21.22
CA VAL A 10 0.28 7.36 -21.72
C VAL A 10 1.32 7.69 -20.68
N GLU A 11 0.91 7.87 -19.41
CA GLU A 11 1.81 8.07 -18.27
C GLU A 11 2.71 6.85 -18.03
N VAL A 12 2.18 5.64 -18.20
CA VAL A 12 2.98 4.39 -18.15
C VAL A 12 4.01 4.38 -19.27
N ARG A 13 3.60 4.57 -20.53
CA ARG A 13 4.52 4.59 -21.68
C ARG A 13 5.57 5.69 -21.54
N PHE A 14 5.19 6.86 -21.01
CA PHE A 14 6.13 7.94 -20.72
C PHE A 14 7.15 7.52 -19.66
N THR A 15 6.71 6.95 -18.55
CA THR A 15 7.59 6.51 -17.46
C THR A 15 8.54 5.41 -17.92
N GLU A 16 8.07 4.42 -18.69
CA GLU A 16 8.91 3.39 -19.29
C GLU A 16 9.94 3.96 -20.26
N GLY A 17 9.52 4.91 -21.11
CA GLY A 17 10.43 5.63 -22.00
C GLY A 17 11.53 6.37 -21.24
N MET A 18 11.21 6.95 -20.09
CA MET A 18 12.18 7.62 -19.21
C MET A 18 13.16 6.61 -18.59
N LEU A 19 12.66 5.51 -18.04
CA LEU A 19 13.48 4.45 -17.44
C LEU A 19 14.43 3.80 -18.46
N GLN A 20 13.97 3.64 -19.70
CA GLN A 20 14.76 3.06 -20.79
C GLN A 20 15.67 4.08 -21.49
N SER A 21 15.65 5.35 -21.07
CA SER A 21 16.37 6.45 -21.75
C SER A 21 16.06 6.52 -23.26
N SER A 22 14.79 6.36 -23.62
CA SER A 22 14.31 6.41 -25.01
C SER A 22 14.71 7.73 -25.68
N ARG A 23 14.95 7.69 -26.99
CA ARG A 23 15.09 8.87 -27.85
C ARG A 23 13.90 9.11 -28.76
N ASP A 24 12.97 8.16 -28.83
CA ASP A 24 11.75 8.29 -29.61
C ASP A 24 10.63 8.86 -28.75
N TRP A 25 10.42 10.17 -28.88
CA TRP A 25 9.41 10.95 -28.16
C TRP A 25 8.41 11.65 -29.09
N GLN A 26 8.50 11.42 -30.41
CA GLN A 26 7.57 12.03 -31.37
C GLN A 26 6.13 11.58 -31.08
N TRP A 27 5.95 10.32 -30.69
CA TRP A 27 4.63 9.80 -30.29
C TRP A 27 3.97 10.61 -29.15
N PHE A 28 4.76 11.18 -28.24
CA PHE A 28 4.25 11.97 -27.11
C PHE A 28 3.82 13.37 -27.57
N VAL A 29 4.55 13.93 -28.53
CA VAL A 29 4.18 15.17 -29.22
C VAL A 29 2.87 14.98 -29.98
N ASP A 30 2.80 13.96 -30.83
CA ASP A 30 1.61 13.64 -31.64
C ASP A 30 0.37 13.41 -30.75
N TYR A 31 0.55 12.70 -29.63
CA TYR A 31 -0.54 12.50 -28.66
C TYR A 31 -0.97 13.82 -28.02
N THR A 32 -0.02 14.69 -27.64
CA THR A 32 -0.32 15.98 -27.01
C THR A 32 -1.07 16.89 -27.98
N GLU A 33 -0.64 16.99 -29.24
CA GLU A 33 -1.32 17.81 -30.26
C GLU A 33 -2.73 17.36 -30.56
N LYS A 34 -2.97 16.04 -30.49
CA LYS A 34 -4.30 15.46 -30.72
C LYS A 34 -5.28 15.68 -29.55
N ASN A 35 -4.80 15.72 -28.31
CA ASN A 35 -5.65 15.63 -27.12
C ASN A 35 -5.64 16.89 -26.23
N PHE A 36 -4.70 17.81 -26.41
CA PHE A 36 -4.64 19.07 -25.67
C PHE A 36 -5.14 20.24 -26.52
N GLU A 37 -5.68 21.25 -25.83
CA GLU A 37 -6.10 22.51 -26.44
C GLU A 37 -5.04 23.61 -26.17
N PRO A 38 -4.94 24.63 -27.04
CA PRO A 38 -4.03 25.75 -26.82
C PRO A 38 -4.37 26.50 -25.52
N PRO A 39 -3.39 27.19 -24.91
CA PRO A 39 -3.62 27.95 -23.68
C PRO A 39 -4.63 29.09 -23.91
N ILE A 40 -5.39 29.42 -22.86
CA ILE A 40 -6.34 30.53 -22.85
C ILE A 40 -5.57 31.85 -23.04
N GLU A 41 -6.12 32.78 -23.85
CA GLU A 41 -5.56 34.13 -24.00
C GLU A 41 -5.53 34.88 -22.65
N LEU A 42 -4.45 35.59 -22.37
CA LEU A 42 -4.30 36.39 -21.15
C LEU A 42 -4.85 37.81 -21.35
N GLU A 43 -5.64 38.30 -20.40
CA GLU A 43 -5.98 39.73 -20.31
C GLU A 43 -4.94 40.49 -19.48
N SER A 44 -4.38 39.86 -18.43
CA SER A 44 -3.27 40.38 -17.64
C SER A 44 -2.38 39.28 -17.06
N PHE A 45 -1.25 39.65 -16.45
CA PHE A 45 -0.36 38.67 -15.80
C PHE A 45 -1.03 37.92 -14.64
N ASN A 46 -2.07 38.47 -14.01
CA ASN A 46 -2.81 37.77 -12.96
C ASN A 46 -3.47 36.47 -13.47
N ASP A 47 -3.71 36.34 -14.78
CA ASP A 47 -4.29 35.15 -15.40
C ASP A 47 -3.25 34.06 -15.70
N PHE A 48 -1.95 34.36 -15.58
CA PHE A 48 -0.86 33.49 -16.03
C PHE A 48 -0.95 32.09 -15.43
N ASN A 49 -1.13 31.98 -14.11
CA ASN A 49 -1.19 30.68 -13.43
C ASN A 49 -2.35 29.82 -13.93
N ARG A 50 -3.51 30.44 -14.20
CA ARG A 50 -4.69 29.75 -14.73
C ARG A 50 -4.45 29.25 -16.16
N ALA A 51 -3.84 30.08 -17.01
CA ALA A 51 -3.46 29.66 -18.35
C ALA A 51 -2.38 28.56 -18.33
N TYR A 52 -1.37 28.67 -17.47
CA TYR A 52 -0.31 27.67 -17.33
C TYR A 52 -0.86 26.31 -16.91
N LEU A 53 -1.88 26.24 -16.06
CA LEU A 53 -2.48 24.95 -15.65
C LEU A 53 -2.96 24.11 -16.84
N SER A 54 -3.41 24.74 -17.93
CA SER A 54 -3.89 24.02 -19.14
C SER A 54 -2.76 23.32 -19.92
N ILE A 55 -1.54 23.85 -19.86
CA ILE A 55 -0.37 23.31 -20.58
C ILE A 55 0.67 22.68 -19.65
N ARG A 56 0.52 22.83 -18.34
CA ARG A 56 1.46 22.35 -17.31
C ARG A 56 1.85 20.89 -17.50
N PRO A 57 0.92 19.93 -17.77
CA PRO A 57 1.31 18.56 -18.02
C PRO A 57 2.31 18.46 -19.17
N ALA A 58 2.02 19.06 -20.32
CA ALA A 58 2.92 19.04 -21.48
C ALA A 58 4.29 19.67 -21.17
N PHE A 59 4.31 20.85 -20.54
CA PHE A 59 5.54 21.55 -20.18
C PHE A 59 6.42 20.69 -19.26
N VAL A 60 5.86 20.12 -18.18
CA VAL A 60 6.60 19.32 -17.21
C VAL A 60 7.14 18.04 -17.84
N HIS A 61 6.37 17.38 -18.71
CA HIS A 61 6.82 16.17 -19.39
C HIS A 61 7.93 16.46 -20.40
N PHE A 62 7.82 17.52 -21.20
CA PHE A 62 8.92 17.94 -22.07
C PHE A 62 10.15 18.34 -21.29
N ALA A 63 10.01 19.06 -20.16
CA ALA A 63 11.14 19.40 -19.30
C ALA A 63 11.88 18.16 -18.81
N ARG A 64 11.15 17.12 -18.40
CA ARG A 64 11.72 15.83 -18.00
C ARG A 64 12.44 15.11 -19.15
N ILE A 65 11.85 15.10 -20.35
CA ILE A 65 12.49 14.51 -21.55
C ILE A 65 13.80 15.25 -21.83
N VAL A 66 13.77 16.59 -21.88
CA VAL A 66 14.95 17.41 -22.17
C VAL A 66 16.01 17.28 -21.08
N ASP A 67 15.62 17.20 -19.80
CA ASP A 67 16.55 16.93 -18.69
C ASP A 67 17.25 15.56 -18.82
N SER A 68 16.60 14.58 -19.45
CA SER A 68 17.11 13.23 -19.64
C SER A 68 18.01 13.08 -20.87
N ILE A 69 17.58 13.61 -22.03
CA ILE A 69 18.25 13.36 -23.31
C ILE A 69 18.66 14.62 -24.09
N GLY A 70 18.36 15.81 -23.57
CA GLY A 70 18.58 17.08 -24.25
C GLY A 70 17.53 17.42 -25.31
N ASP A 71 17.84 18.37 -26.19
CA ASP A 71 17.01 18.71 -27.35
C ASP A 71 16.89 17.51 -28.29
N PHE A 72 15.68 16.96 -28.41
CA PHE A 72 15.38 15.80 -29.25
C PHE A 72 14.74 16.20 -30.59
N ARG A 73 14.66 17.51 -30.89
CA ARG A 73 14.22 18.07 -32.18
C ARG A 73 12.92 17.47 -32.73
N PRO A 74 11.81 17.52 -31.96
CA PRO A 74 10.51 17.06 -32.43
C PRO A 74 10.00 17.87 -33.63
N SER A 75 9.10 17.24 -34.39
CA SER A 75 8.24 17.93 -35.36
C SER A 75 6.92 18.32 -34.69
N PHE A 76 6.51 19.57 -34.82
CA PHE A 76 5.22 20.08 -34.31
C PHE A 76 4.30 20.47 -35.47
N GLU A 77 3.03 20.06 -35.41
CA GLU A 77 1.99 20.55 -36.31
C GLU A 77 1.38 21.86 -35.81
N THR A 78 1.43 22.10 -34.49
CA THR A 78 0.76 23.21 -33.83
C THR A 78 1.75 24.28 -33.30
N PRO A 79 1.56 25.58 -33.63
CA PRO A 79 2.49 26.64 -33.20
C PRO A 79 2.59 26.84 -31.68
N TRP A 80 1.50 26.58 -30.96
CA TRP A 80 1.44 26.77 -29.51
C TRP A 80 2.33 25.75 -28.79
N LEU A 81 2.32 24.48 -29.22
CA LEU A 81 3.12 23.42 -28.59
C LEU A 81 4.61 23.60 -28.87
N ASN A 82 4.95 24.03 -30.09
CA ASN A 82 6.31 24.46 -30.43
C ASN A 82 6.78 25.60 -29.51
N SER A 83 5.90 26.53 -29.16
CA SER A 83 6.22 27.62 -28.22
C SER A 83 6.40 27.17 -26.79
N VAL A 84 5.62 26.19 -26.33
CA VAL A 84 5.83 25.52 -25.04
C VAL A 84 7.20 24.83 -25.02
N TYR A 85 7.54 24.09 -26.08
CA TYR A 85 8.81 23.39 -26.18
C TYR A 85 10.01 24.33 -26.20
N ASP A 86 9.92 25.46 -26.93
CA ASP A 86 10.95 26.50 -26.90
C ASP A 86 11.20 27.04 -25.50
N CYS A 87 10.14 27.27 -24.72
CA CYS A 87 10.25 27.70 -23.33
C CYS A 87 10.93 26.63 -22.47
N VAL A 88 10.67 25.34 -22.72
CA VAL A 88 11.38 24.23 -22.06
C VAL A 88 12.87 24.20 -22.42
N LEU A 89 13.24 24.46 -23.67
CA LEU A 89 14.64 24.57 -24.09
C LEU A 89 15.34 25.75 -23.40
N ILE A 90 14.67 26.89 -23.28
CA ILE A 90 15.16 28.07 -22.53
C ILE A 90 15.35 27.73 -21.04
N ARG A 91 14.37 27.05 -20.42
CA ARG A 91 14.46 26.55 -19.03
C ARG A 91 15.68 25.63 -18.83
N SER A 92 16.12 24.94 -19.87
CA SER A 92 17.26 24.02 -19.85
C SER A 92 18.60 24.70 -20.22
N GLY A 93 18.58 25.99 -20.59
CA GLY A 93 19.73 26.71 -21.13
C GLY A 93 20.14 26.27 -22.55
N ALA A 94 19.29 25.53 -23.27
CA ALA A 94 19.56 25.00 -24.60
C ALA A 94 19.17 25.97 -25.73
N LYS A 95 18.41 27.04 -25.43
CA LYS A 95 17.96 28.06 -26.39
C LYS A 95 17.98 29.44 -25.75
N SER A 96 18.24 30.47 -26.57
CA SER A 96 18.26 31.87 -26.14
C SER A 96 16.85 32.45 -26.01
N PRO A 97 16.54 33.23 -24.96
CA PRO A 97 15.19 33.78 -24.75
C PRO A 97 14.76 34.81 -25.81
N GLU A 98 15.68 35.49 -26.47
CA GLU A 98 15.41 36.50 -27.52
C GLU A 98 14.71 35.89 -28.73
N GLU A 99 14.95 34.61 -29.00
CA GLU A 99 14.31 33.88 -30.10
C GLU A 99 12.86 33.48 -29.78
N ALA A 100 12.45 33.59 -28.52
CA ALA A 100 11.12 33.25 -28.06
C ALA A 100 10.24 34.44 -27.68
N ILE A 101 10.83 35.59 -27.39
CA ILE A 101 10.12 36.83 -27.05
C ILE A 101 9.55 37.50 -28.31
N GLY A 102 8.37 38.11 -28.18
CA GLY A 102 7.67 38.82 -29.25
C GLY A 102 6.60 37.97 -29.94
N ARG A 103 6.07 36.96 -29.24
CA ARG A 103 5.02 36.07 -29.74
C ARG A 103 3.65 36.57 -29.30
N ASN A 104 3.21 36.13 -28.12
CA ASN A 104 2.01 36.61 -27.44
C ASN A 104 2.31 36.79 -25.95
N GLY A 105 1.49 37.58 -25.25
CA GLY A 105 1.73 37.90 -23.84
C GLY A 105 1.87 36.68 -22.92
N PHE A 106 1.21 35.55 -23.22
CA PHE A 106 1.36 34.30 -22.46
C PHE A 106 2.72 33.65 -22.65
N PHE A 107 3.14 33.42 -23.89
CA PHE A 107 4.42 32.77 -24.20
C PHE A 107 5.61 33.65 -23.84
N ASP A 108 5.45 34.97 -23.96
CA ASP A 108 6.45 35.94 -23.53
C ASP A 108 6.63 35.88 -22.00
N ALA A 109 5.54 35.84 -21.21
CA ALA A 109 5.60 35.63 -19.77
C ALA A 109 6.16 34.24 -19.40
N LEU A 110 5.76 33.18 -20.12
CA LEU A 110 6.25 31.81 -19.92
C LEU A 110 7.75 31.70 -20.22
N CYS A 111 8.25 32.43 -21.22
CA CYS A 111 9.66 32.54 -21.55
C CYS A 111 10.44 33.13 -20.36
N ILE A 112 10.01 34.26 -19.81
CA ILE A 112 10.66 34.86 -18.63
C ILE A 112 10.58 33.94 -17.41
N ALA A 113 9.45 33.27 -17.17
CA ALA A 113 9.32 32.28 -16.10
C ALA A 113 10.27 31.07 -16.29
N SER A 114 10.49 30.67 -17.54
CA SER A 114 11.43 29.60 -17.92
C SER A 114 12.88 30.02 -17.68
N VAL A 115 13.24 31.27 -18.04
CA VAL A 115 14.53 31.87 -17.66
C VAL A 115 14.68 31.89 -16.14
N GLY A 116 13.66 32.33 -15.39
CA GLY A 116 13.70 32.31 -13.93
C GLY A 116 13.95 30.91 -13.36
N THR A 117 13.30 29.89 -13.94
CA THR A 117 13.53 28.48 -13.56
C THR A 117 14.98 28.06 -13.85
N TYR A 118 15.51 28.41 -15.02
CA TYR A 118 16.91 28.16 -15.39
C TYR A 118 17.87 28.78 -14.37
N LEU A 119 17.67 30.06 -14.03
CA LEU A 119 18.51 30.77 -13.07
C LEU A 119 18.51 30.10 -11.69
N ILE A 120 17.33 29.71 -11.18
CA ILE A 120 17.22 28.97 -9.91
C ILE A 120 17.95 27.62 -10.01
N ASN A 121 17.78 26.88 -11.10
CA ASN A 121 18.46 25.59 -11.30
C ASN A 121 19.99 25.73 -11.40
N CYS A 122 20.51 26.88 -11.87
CA CYS A 122 21.95 27.16 -11.89
C CYS A 122 22.56 27.41 -10.51
N VAL A 123 21.75 27.90 -9.56
CA VAL A 123 22.21 28.32 -8.22
C VAL A 123 21.67 27.44 -7.10
N SER A 124 20.97 26.37 -7.43
CA SER A 124 20.43 25.39 -6.48
C SER A 124 20.81 23.97 -6.89
N GLU A 125 20.80 23.06 -5.92
CA GLU A 125 21.02 21.62 -6.18
C GLU A 125 19.77 20.95 -6.80
N THR A 126 18.63 21.65 -6.78
CA THR A 126 17.35 21.15 -7.26
C THR A 126 17.19 21.39 -8.77
N ARG A 127 16.68 20.40 -9.49
CA ARG A 127 16.32 20.53 -10.91
C ARG A 127 14.82 20.67 -11.05
N TYR A 128 14.32 21.90 -10.91
CA TYR A 128 12.90 22.18 -11.07
C TYR A 128 12.48 22.00 -12.54
N PRO A 129 11.41 21.23 -12.82
CA PRO A 129 10.80 21.20 -14.15
C PRO A 129 10.22 22.57 -14.51
N PHE A 130 9.69 23.30 -13.54
CA PHE A 130 9.21 24.67 -13.67
C PHE A 130 9.16 25.34 -12.30
N ASN A 131 9.73 26.54 -12.17
CA ASN A 131 9.70 27.33 -10.94
C ASN A 131 9.58 28.84 -11.27
N PRO A 132 8.35 29.39 -11.22
CA PRO A 132 8.10 30.80 -11.54
C PRO A 132 8.27 31.72 -10.32
N GLN A 133 8.78 31.25 -9.18
CA GLN A 133 8.77 32.01 -7.92
C GLN A 133 9.48 33.36 -8.03
N LEU A 134 10.52 33.49 -8.87
CA LEU A 134 11.20 34.76 -9.13
C LEU A 134 10.28 35.89 -9.64
N LEU A 135 9.13 35.53 -10.23
CA LEU A 135 8.14 36.49 -10.71
C LEU A 135 7.07 36.85 -9.67
N TYR A 136 6.95 36.07 -8.60
CA TYR A 136 5.85 36.18 -7.64
C TYR A 136 6.29 36.46 -6.20
N HIS A 137 7.50 36.05 -5.83
CA HIS A 137 7.98 36.12 -4.46
C HIS A 137 9.23 37.00 -4.36
N SER A 138 9.20 37.98 -3.47
CA SER A 138 10.36 38.79 -3.12
C SER A 138 11.23 38.09 -2.06
N ASN A 139 12.45 38.59 -1.87
CA ASN A 139 13.45 38.10 -0.91
C ASN A 139 14.07 36.73 -1.23
N LEU A 140 13.90 36.18 -2.44
CA LEU A 140 14.44 34.87 -2.82
C LEU A 140 15.97 34.83 -2.84
N HIS A 141 16.65 35.97 -2.94
CA HIS A 141 18.12 36.08 -2.78
C HIS A 141 18.62 35.66 -1.40
N GLN A 142 17.73 35.56 -0.41
CA GLN A 142 18.05 35.02 0.89
C GLN A 142 18.15 33.47 0.85
N LEU A 143 17.40 32.84 -0.07
CA LEU A 143 17.37 31.39 -0.27
C LEU A 143 18.39 30.92 -1.31
N PHE A 144 18.62 31.73 -2.34
CA PHE A 144 19.46 31.42 -3.50
C PHE A 144 20.56 32.46 -3.69
N ASP A 145 21.80 32.01 -3.91
CA ASP A 145 22.91 32.92 -4.23
C ASP A 145 22.94 33.21 -5.74
N PHE A 146 22.40 34.35 -6.13
CA PHE A 146 22.40 34.80 -7.53
C PHE A 146 23.72 35.44 -7.97
N SER A 147 24.68 35.67 -7.07
CA SER A 147 25.96 36.33 -7.40
C SER A 147 26.72 35.71 -8.59
N PRO A 148 26.76 34.37 -8.76
CA PRO A 148 27.46 33.72 -9.87
C PRO A 148 26.94 34.09 -11.28
N LEU A 149 25.73 34.62 -11.39
CA LEU A 149 25.11 34.97 -12.67
C LEU A 149 25.73 36.21 -13.35
N GLY A 150 26.52 37.01 -12.63
CA GLY A 150 27.26 38.14 -13.20
C GLY A 150 26.42 39.10 -14.05
N ASN A 151 26.85 39.35 -15.30
CA ASN A 151 26.20 40.28 -16.23
C ASN A 151 24.86 39.75 -16.78
N ASP A 152 24.58 38.45 -16.65
CA ASP A 152 23.35 37.85 -17.18
C ASP A 152 22.11 38.38 -16.43
N LYS A 153 22.27 38.81 -15.17
CA LYS A 153 21.19 39.44 -14.38
C LYS A 153 20.58 40.65 -15.09
N GLN A 154 21.44 41.59 -15.46
CA GLN A 154 21.05 42.85 -16.09
C GLN A 154 20.45 42.64 -17.48
N HIS A 155 20.87 41.58 -18.15
CA HIS A 155 20.30 41.15 -19.41
C HIS A 155 18.87 40.61 -19.24
N VAL A 156 18.66 39.69 -18.29
CA VAL A 156 17.33 39.12 -18.00
C VAL A 156 16.35 40.19 -17.50
N ILE A 157 16.80 41.15 -16.68
CA ILE A 157 15.96 42.28 -16.23
C ILE A 157 15.46 43.09 -17.43
N LYS A 158 16.35 43.41 -18.39
CA LYS A 158 15.96 44.14 -19.61
C LYS A 158 14.94 43.38 -20.45
N LEU A 159 15.10 42.06 -20.58
CA LEU A 159 14.13 41.21 -21.28
C LEU A 159 12.77 41.23 -20.58
N ALA A 160 12.73 41.12 -19.25
CA ALA A 160 11.48 41.14 -18.49
C ALA A 160 10.72 42.47 -18.65
N TYR A 161 11.41 43.61 -18.65
CA TYR A 161 10.78 44.92 -18.89
C TYR A 161 10.35 45.16 -20.35
N SER A 162 10.74 44.31 -21.30
CA SER A 162 10.32 44.41 -22.71
C SER A 162 8.96 43.76 -23.00
N ILE A 163 8.41 43.02 -22.03
CA ILE A 163 7.16 42.27 -22.18
C ILE A 163 5.96 43.23 -22.10
N ASP A 164 5.20 43.32 -23.19
CA ASP A 164 3.96 44.10 -23.28
C ASP A 164 2.75 43.27 -22.82
N LEU A 165 2.61 43.12 -21.50
CA LEU A 165 1.47 42.45 -20.87
C LEU A 165 1.01 43.26 -19.64
N PRO A 166 -0.30 43.59 -19.51
CA PRO A 166 -0.80 44.33 -18.36
C PRO A 166 -0.39 43.68 -17.02
N GLU A 167 0.03 44.51 -16.07
CA GLU A 167 0.49 44.13 -14.72
C GLU A 167 1.81 43.34 -14.65
N PHE A 168 2.43 43.00 -15.78
CA PHE A 168 3.70 42.27 -15.82
C PHE A 168 4.88 43.11 -15.28
N GLU A 169 4.77 44.44 -15.29
CA GLU A 169 5.76 45.35 -14.68
C GLU A 169 6.04 45.01 -13.21
N ASN A 170 5.05 44.52 -12.47
CA ASN A 170 5.21 44.12 -11.06
C ASN A 170 6.02 42.82 -10.94
N ALA A 171 5.86 41.90 -11.89
CA ALA A 171 6.65 40.67 -11.97
C ALA A 171 8.11 40.98 -12.35
N ALA A 172 8.32 41.86 -13.33
CA ALA A 172 9.65 42.34 -13.72
C ALA A 172 10.36 43.02 -12.56
N LYS A 173 9.67 43.87 -11.80
CA LYS A 173 10.21 44.51 -10.59
C LYS A 173 10.54 43.51 -9.48
N THR A 174 9.69 42.51 -9.27
CA THR A 174 9.94 41.44 -8.29
C THR A 174 11.19 40.64 -8.65
N LEU A 175 11.35 40.30 -9.93
CA LEU A 175 12.54 39.65 -10.48
C LEU A 175 13.79 40.51 -10.27
N GLU A 176 13.72 41.80 -10.62
CA GLU A 176 14.82 42.76 -10.46
C GLU A 176 15.27 42.85 -8.99
N SER A 177 14.36 43.09 -8.05
CA SER A 177 14.70 43.17 -6.62
C SER A 177 15.36 41.89 -6.10
N ASN A 178 14.93 40.70 -6.55
CA ASN A 178 15.60 39.44 -6.21
C ASN A 178 17.02 39.35 -6.79
N LEU A 179 17.22 39.72 -8.05
CA LEU A 179 18.53 39.58 -8.71
C LEU A 179 19.55 40.60 -8.19
N GLU A 180 19.10 41.80 -7.81
CA GLU A 180 19.91 42.87 -7.20
C GLU A 180 20.10 42.69 -5.68
N GLY A 181 19.39 41.75 -5.06
CA GLY A 181 19.51 41.44 -3.63
C GLY A 181 18.81 42.46 -2.71
N GLU A 182 17.78 43.14 -3.20
CA GLU A 182 16.99 44.10 -2.46
C GLU A 182 16.00 43.38 -1.52
N SER A 183 16.10 43.65 -0.22
CA SER A 183 15.16 43.09 0.76
C SER A 183 13.92 43.96 0.93
N ILE A 184 12.76 43.32 0.80
CA ILE A 184 11.44 43.90 1.04
C ILE A 184 10.96 43.46 2.44
N SER A 185 10.50 44.41 3.25
CA SER A 185 9.94 44.12 4.57
C SER A 185 8.62 43.36 4.46
N ILE A 186 8.40 42.43 5.40
CA ILE A 186 7.12 41.73 5.54
C ILE A 186 6.00 42.74 5.83
N ASN A 187 4.83 42.50 5.22
CA ASN A 187 3.63 43.25 5.47
C ASN A 187 2.93 42.74 6.74
N GLU A 188 3.33 43.30 7.88
CA GLU A 188 2.79 42.96 9.20
C GLU A 188 1.25 43.05 9.28
N GLN A 189 0.64 43.99 8.56
CA GLN A 189 -0.81 44.12 8.52
C GLN A 189 -1.46 42.95 7.77
N TYR A 190 -0.85 42.49 6.68
CA TYR A 190 -1.31 41.31 5.96
C TYR A 190 -1.13 40.03 6.78
N VAL A 191 0.04 39.82 7.37
CA VAL A 191 0.32 38.69 8.26
C VAL A 191 -0.71 38.62 9.38
N LYS A 192 -0.98 39.76 10.03
CA LYS A 192 -2.02 39.85 11.06
C LYS A 192 -3.39 39.45 10.54
N THR A 193 -3.81 39.92 9.35
CA THR A 193 -5.09 39.53 8.75
C THR A 193 -5.16 38.03 8.44
N VAL A 194 -4.09 37.41 7.93
CA VAL A 194 -4.03 35.97 7.69
C VAL A 194 -4.17 35.20 9.01
N LEU A 195 -3.40 35.58 10.03
CA LEU A 195 -3.46 34.94 11.34
C LEU A 195 -4.81 35.13 12.03
N ASP A 196 -5.42 36.32 11.96
CA ASP A 196 -6.76 36.58 12.52
C ASP A 196 -7.84 35.72 11.86
N THR A 197 -7.64 35.32 10.60
CA THR A 197 -8.59 34.52 9.83
C THR A 197 -8.38 33.02 10.01
N TYR A 198 -7.11 32.57 10.03
CA TYR A 198 -6.76 31.15 9.88
C TYR A 198 -6.04 30.55 11.08
N PHE A 199 -5.56 31.33 12.05
CA PHE A 199 -4.91 30.79 13.24
C PHE A 199 -5.92 30.53 14.37
N ASP A 200 -6.32 29.27 14.51
CA ASP A 200 -7.16 28.75 15.60
C ASP A 200 -6.51 27.51 16.21
N GLU A 201 -7.21 26.75 17.06
CA GLU A 201 -6.71 25.51 17.67
C GLU A 201 -6.28 24.41 16.69
N ASP A 202 -6.78 24.45 15.46
CA ASP A 202 -6.56 23.45 14.42
C ASP A 202 -5.92 24.08 13.17
N PHE A 203 -4.92 24.92 13.39
CA PHE A 203 -4.29 25.71 12.33
C PHE A 203 -3.57 24.89 11.24
N LEU A 204 -3.12 23.66 11.49
CA LEU A 204 -2.55 22.75 10.49
C LEU A 204 -3.57 21.65 10.16
N SER A 205 -4.58 22.02 9.37
CA SER A 205 -5.72 21.17 9.00
C SER A 205 -6.14 21.33 7.53
N PHE A 206 -5.17 21.58 6.63
CA PHE A 206 -5.42 21.80 5.20
C PHE A 206 -6.33 23.00 4.90
N LYS A 207 -6.11 24.13 5.57
CA LYS A 207 -6.91 25.33 5.34
C LYS A 207 -6.63 25.90 3.95
N SER A 208 -7.70 26.35 3.29
CA SER A 208 -7.61 26.99 1.97
C SER A 208 -7.19 28.45 2.11
N VAL A 209 -5.87 28.67 2.25
CA VAL A 209 -5.25 29.99 2.27
C VAL A 209 -4.66 30.27 0.90
N ILE A 210 -5.11 31.37 0.27
CA ILE A 210 -4.55 31.84 -1.00
C ILE A 210 -3.63 33.02 -0.67
N GLY A 211 -2.35 32.90 -1.03
CA GLY A 211 -1.37 33.96 -0.89
C GLY A 211 -1.66 35.17 -1.78
N LYS A 212 -1.02 36.29 -1.51
CA LYS A 212 -1.08 37.46 -2.40
C LYS A 212 -0.06 37.35 -3.52
N THR A 213 -0.37 37.92 -4.69
CA THR A 213 0.62 38.15 -5.73
C THR A 213 1.67 39.15 -5.24
N PHE A 214 2.94 38.93 -5.58
CA PHE A 214 4.06 39.81 -5.23
C PHE A 214 4.30 39.96 -3.71
N GLN A 215 4.15 38.86 -2.97
CA GLN A 215 4.47 38.79 -1.53
C GLN A 215 5.92 38.36 -1.29
N THR A 216 6.41 38.42 -0.05
CA THR A 216 7.70 37.84 0.33
C THR A 216 7.61 36.31 0.42
N TRP A 217 8.72 35.59 0.21
CA TRP A 217 8.72 34.12 0.38
C TRP A 217 8.35 33.69 1.82
N GLN A 218 8.64 34.52 2.83
CA GLN A 218 8.24 34.27 4.21
C GLN A 218 6.72 34.28 4.38
N GLU A 219 6.04 35.29 3.82
CA GLU A 219 4.57 35.37 3.81
C GLU A 219 3.94 34.20 3.04
N ALA A 220 4.57 33.79 1.92
CA ALA A 220 4.16 32.62 1.17
C ALA A 220 4.28 31.34 2.00
N LEU A 221 5.41 31.13 2.69
CA LEU A 221 5.63 29.99 3.58
C LEU A 221 4.59 29.96 4.72
N LEU A 222 4.25 31.11 5.30
CA LEU A 222 3.18 31.18 6.30
C LEU A 222 1.84 30.74 5.70
N CYS A 223 1.48 31.19 4.50
CA CYS A 223 0.25 30.73 3.83
C CYS A 223 0.27 29.23 3.55
N ASP A 224 1.40 28.71 3.06
CA ASP A 224 1.58 27.30 2.76
C ASP A 224 1.55 26.43 4.02
N SER A 225 2.02 26.91 5.16
CA SER A 225 1.93 26.18 6.43
C SER A 225 0.48 25.81 6.80
N PHE A 226 -0.47 26.73 6.59
CA PHE A 226 -1.89 26.47 6.83
C PHE A 226 -2.49 25.40 5.90
N ARG A 227 -1.88 25.20 4.73
CA ARG A 227 -2.26 24.18 3.74
C ARG A 227 -1.66 22.81 4.05
N THR A 228 -1.10 22.61 5.24
CA THR A 228 -0.62 21.30 5.71
C THR A 228 -1.48 20.74 6.83
N SER A 229 -1.31 19.45 7.11
CA SER A 229 -1.87 18.80 8.30
C SER A 229 -0.75 18.31 9.22
N PHE A 230 -0.98 18.39 10.52
CA PHE A 230 -0.14 17.70 11.50
C PHE A 230 -0.76 16.34 11.86
N THR A 231 -0.11 15.26 11.42
CA THR A 231 -0.59 13.88 11.55
C THR A 231 0.56 12.95 11.98
N GLU A 232 0.35 12.16 13.03
CA GLU A 232 1.33 11.19 13.56
C GLU A 232 2.73 11.78 13.87
N GLY A 233 2.79 13.06 14.25
CA GLY A 233 4.06 13.75 14.52
C GLY A 233 4.80 14.23 13.27
N THR A 234 4.20 14.12 12.09
CA THR A 234 4.73 14.63 10.83
C THR A 234 3.82 15.68 10.22
N ILE A 235 4.34 16.43 9.27
CA ILE A 235 3.56 17.36 8.44
C ILE A 235 3.23 16.65 7.13
N GLU A 236 1.97 16.71 6.76
CA GLU A 236 1.47 16.23 5.49
C GLU A 236 1.10 17.42 4.60
N PRO A 237 1.60 17.48 3.35
CA PRO A 237 1.15 18.48 2.38
C PRO A 237 -0.30 18.20 1.95
N MET A 238 -1.02 19.24 1.52
CA MET A 238 -2.38 19.10 0.98
C MET A 238 -2.47 18.12 -0.18
N ILE A 239 -1.43 18.09 -1.02
CA ILE A 239 -1.35 17.23 -2.19
C ILE A 239 0.05 16.61 -2.22
N ARG A 240 0.12 15.28 -2.35
CA ARG A 240 1.33 14.54 -2.70
C ARG A 240 1.00 13.65 -3.90
N LEU A 241 1.65 13.91 -5.03
CA LEU A 241 1.48 13.13 -6.26
C LEU A 241 2.38 11.88 -6.23
N ARG A 242 2.02 10.85 -7.01
CA ARG A 242 2.78 9.57 -7.08
C ARG A 242 4.25 9.75 -7.45
N ASN A 243 4.57 10.80 -8.21
CA ASN A 243 5.94 11.16 -8.59
C ASN A 243 6.72 11.90 -7.49
N GLY A 244 6.22 11.94 -6.25
CA GLY A 244 6.84 12.61 -5.10
C GLY A 244 6.64 14.11 -5.05
N THR A 245 5.98 14.73 -6.04
CA THR A 245 5.73 16.18 -6.03
C THR A 245 4.69 16.54 -4.97
N GLU A 246 5.02 17.53 -4.14
CA GLU A 246 4.16 18.02 -3.06
C GLU A 246 3.62 19.42 -3.36
N SER A 247 2.44 19.72 -2.82
CA SER A 247 1.89 21.07 -2.76
C SER A 247 1.16 21.25 -1.42
N PRO A 248 1.65 22.10 -0.50
CA PRO A 248 2.91 22.84 -0.58
C PRO A 248 4.14 21.92 -0.60
N ASP A 249 5.29 22.42 -1.10
CA ASP A 249 6.54 21.67 -1.11
C ASP A 249 7.19 21.68 0.27
N THR A 250 6.95 20.63 1.07
CA THR A 250 7.47 20.55 2.43
C THR A 250 8.94 20.12 2.46
N THR A 251 9.47 19.58 1.35
CA THR A 251 10.88 19.17 1.24
C THR A 251 11.83 20.36 1.28
N ALA A 252 11.36 21.54 0.87
CA ALA A 252 12.11 22.79 0.91
C ALA A 252 12.26 23.38 2.33
N TRP A 253 11.53 22.86 3.33
CA TRP A 253 11.49 23.42 4.69
C TRP A 253 12.65 22.95 5.57
N THR A 254 13.86 23.29 5.17
CA THR A 254 15.09 23.00 5.92
C THR A 254 15.18 23.80 7.22
N GLU A 255 16.05 23.38 8.14
CA GLU A 255 16.34 24.12 9.40
C GLU A 255 16.72 25.57 9.14
N LYS A 256 17.57 25.81 8.13
CA LYS A 256 17.98 27.17 7.75
C LYS A 256 16.78 28.01 7.30
N VAL A 257 15.93 27.47 6.43
CA VAL A 257 14.76 28.17 5.87
C VAL A 257 13.76 28.51 6.97
N LEU A 258 13.43 27.55 7.83
CA LEU A 258 12.49 27.77 8.94
C LEU A 258 13.03 28.76 9.97
N SER A 259 14.33 28.71 10.30
CA SER A 259 14.95 29.70 11.19
C SER A 259 14.86 31.11 10.61
N MET A 260 15.19 31.29 9.32
CA MET A 260 15.10 32.58 8.65
C MET A 260 13.66 33.11 8.58
N ALA A 261 12.68 32.23 8.33
CA ALA A 261 11.28 32.61 8.33
C ALA A 261 10.82 33.06 9.72
N LYS A 262 11.21 32.32 10.77
CA LYS A 262 10.90 32.65 12.17
C LYS A 262 11.45 34.01 12.57
N ASP A 263 12.71 34.28 12.24
CA ASP A 263 13.38 35.54 12.58
C ASP A 263 12.76 36.77 11.88
N ALA A 264 12.00 36.54 10.80
CA ALA A 264 11.35 37.61 10.04
C ALA A 264 10.01 38.06 10.65
N PHE A 265 9.36 37.23 11.49
CA PHE A 265 8.04 37.54 12.06
C PHE A 265 8.12 38.09 13.49
N VAL A 266 7.31 39.11 13.79
CA VAL A 266 7.13 39.63 15.16
C VAL A 266 5.89 39.01 15.85
N ASP A 267 4.86 38.64 15.09
CA ASP A 267 3.63 38.05 15.66
C ASP A 267 3.90 36.66 16.26
N LYS A 268 3.62 36.51 17.56
CA LYS A 268 3.83 35.27 18.32
C LYS A 268 3.09 34.06 17.74
N ARG A 269 1.99 34.27 17.02
CA ARG A 269 1.22 33.20 16.37
C ARG A 269 1.97 32.65 15.16
N ALA A 270 2.54 33.52 14.32
CA ALA A 270 3.40 33.10 13.22
C ALA A 270 4.63 32.34 13.74
N ILE A 271 5.30 32.87 14.77
CA ILE A 271 6.42 32.19 15.43
C ILE A 271 6.02 30.79 15.93
N CYS A 272 4.86 30.68 16.57
CA CYS A 272 4.33 29.39 17.03
C CYS A 272 4.13 28.38 15.88
N ILE A 273 3.55 28.81 14.76
CA ILE A 273 3.38 27.95 13.57
C ILE A 273 4.74 27.44 13.10
N ILE A 274 5.73 28.33 12.92
CA ILE A 274 7.06 27.94 12.44
C ILE A 274 7.76 27.01 13.43
N GLU A 275 7.65 27.24 14.74
CA GLU A 275 8.20 26.35 15.76
C GLU A 275 7.53 24.96 15.76
N VAL A 276 6.23 24.87 15.44
CA VAL A 276 5.57 23.57 15.23
C VAL A 276 6.10 22.86 13.98
N LEU A 277 6.39 23.60 12.90
CA LEU A 277 7.05 23.02 11.72
C LEU A 277 8.47 22.53 12.04
N GLU A 278 9.27 23.32 12.77
CA GLU A 278 10.60 22.90 13.25
C GLU A 278 10.49 21.64 14.13
N TYR A 279 9.48 21.56 15.01
CA TYR A 279 9.27 20.39 15.85
C TYR A 279 8.91 19.15 15.04
N SER A 280 8.09 19.30 14.00
CA SER A 280 7.68 18.19 13.15
C SER A 280 8.82 17.62 12.30
N THR A 281 9.69 18.49 11.78
CA THR A 281 10.74 18.12 10.82
C THR A 281 12.07 17.77 11.50
N GLN A 282 12.39 18.42 12.63
CA GLN A 282 13.71 18.34 13.28
C GLN A 282 13.62 17.88 14.75
N GLY A 283 12.42 17.71 15.32
CA GLY A 283 12.25 17.35 16.73
C GLY A 283 12.62 18.45 17.72
N LYS A 284 12.81 19.69 17.26
CA LYS A 284 13.14 20.85 18.08
C LYS A 284 11.90 21.38 18.78
N ALA A 285 11.85 21.25 20.10
CA ALA A 285 10.67 21.63 20.87
C ALA A 285 10.35 23.15 20.73
N PRO A 286 9.06 23.53 20.60
CA PRO A 286 8.66 24.94 20.59
C PRO A 286 9.05 25.65 21.89
N SER A 287 9.23 26.97 21.83
CA SER A 287 9.54 27.80 22.99
C SER A 287 8.43 27.74 24.05
N GLU A 288 8.74 28.05 25.30
CA GLU A 288 7.74 28.08 26.38
C GLU A 288 6.58 29.05 26.07
N ALA A 289 6.83 30.13 25.31
CA ALA A 289 5.82 31.06 24.86
C ALA A 289 4.82 30.40 23.88
N SER A 290 5.33 29.68 22.88
CA SER A 290 4.49 28.94 21.93
C SER A 290 3.78 27.76 22.59
N GLN A 291 4.44 27.05 23.51
CA GLN A 291 3.80 25.99 24.31
C GLN A 291 2.62 26.55 25.12
N ASN A 292 2.78 27.70 25.77
CA ASN A 292 1.67 28.36 26.47
C ASN A 292 0.53 28.75 25.54
N LEU A 293 0.83 29.27 24.35
CA LEU A 293 -0.17 29.62 23.34
C LEU A 293 -0.95 28.39 22.87
N LEU A 294 -0.27 27.26 22.61
CA LEU A 294 -0.91 25.99 22.25
C LEU A 294 -1.82 25.48 23.38
N VAL A 295 -1.38 25.58 24.64
CA VAL A 295 -2.21 25.24 25.81
C VAL A 295 -3.46 26.11 25.87
N ASP A 296 -3.34 27.42 25.65
CA ASP A 296 -4.48 28.34 25.65
C ASP A 296 -5.48 28.06 24.52
N LEU A 297 -4.98 27.80 23.31
CA LEU A 297 -5.81 27.42 22.16
C LEU A 297 -6.59 26.13 22.46
N PHE A 298 -5.90 25.10 22.95
CA PHE A 298 -6.52 23.82 23.22
C PHE A 298 -7.52 23.88 24.37
N LEU A 299 -7.19 24.55 25.48
CA LEU A 299 -8.12 24.71 26.60
C LEU A 299 -9.34 25.55 26.20
N GLY A 300 -9.15 26.60 25.40
CA GLY A 300 -10.25 27.40 24.85
C GLY A 300 -11.17 26.59 23.94
N HIS A 301 -10.61 25.73 23.08
CA HIS A 301 -11.39 24.77 22.28
C HIS A 301 -12.15 23.77 23.15
N ALA A 302 -11.48 23.19 24.14
CA ALA A 302 -12.09 22.25 25.07
C ALA A 302 -13.26 22.89 25.83
N GLU A 303 -13.10 24.12 26.32
CA GLU A 303 -14.17 24.86 26.96
C GLU A 303 -15.37 25.08 26.03
N ARG A 304 -15.13 25.47 24.77
CA ARG A 304 -16.20 25.64 23.77
C ARG A 304 -16.92 24.32 23.48
N CYS A 305 -16.19 23.22 23.31
CA CYS A 305 -16.78 21.90 23.07
C CYS A 305 -17.64 21.45 24.26
N VAL A 306 -17.14 21.59 25.49
CA VAL A 306 -17.88 21.23 26.70
C VAL A 306 -19.15 22.09 26.85
N LYS A 307 -19.05 23.41 26.68
CA LYS A 307 -20.22 24.31 26.74
C LYS A 307 -21.27 24.01 25.67
N ALA A 308 -20.83 23.60 24.49
CA ALA A 308 -21.70 23.22 23.38
C ALA A 308 -22.19 21.75 23.46
N ASN A 309 -21.84 21.02 24.53
CA ASN A 309 -22.15 19.60 24.70
C ASN A 309 -21.74 18.74 23.50
N LYS A 310 -20.59 19.05 22.88
CA LYS A 310 -20.03 18.29 21.77
C LYS A 310 -19.29 17.05 22.30
N PRO A 311 -19.29 15.92 21.56
CA PRO A 311 -18.51 14.73 21.93
C PRO A 311 -17.03 15.07 22.11
N ILE A 312 -16.37 14.50 23.12
CA ILE A 312 -14.97 14.80 23.47
C ILE A 312 -14.00 14.39 22.37
N ARG A 313 -14.35 13.40 21.53
CA ARG A 313 -13.56 13.08 20.32
C ARG A 313 -13.35 14.28 19.37
N LYS A 314 -14.22 15.31 19.43
CA LYS A 314 -14.07 16.57 18.66
C LYS A 314 -13.02 17.52 19.23
N LEU A 315 -12.35 17.17 20.33
CA LEU A 315 -11.18 17.88 20.83
C LEU A 315 -9.94 17.68 19.95
N THR A 316 -9.94 16.68 19.07
CA THR A 316 -8.84 16.43 18.15
C THR A 316 -8.58 17.65 17.28
N CYS A 317 -7.42 18.27 17.47
CA CYS A 317 -6.94 19.41 16.71
C CYS A 317 -5.40 19.46 16.74
N THR A 318 -4.81 20.33 15.92
CA THR A 318 -3.37 20.57 15.84
C THR A 318 -2.75 20.82 17.22
N ALA A 319 -3.31 21.74 18.01
CA ALA A 319 -2.78 22.07 19.33
C ALA A 319 -2.76 20.85 20.28
N MET A 320 -3.81 20.02 20.26
CA MET A 320 -3.88 18.78 21.05
C MET A 320 -2.74 17.82 20.68
N LYS A 321 -2.61 17.52 19.39
CA LYS A 321 -1.64 16.54 18.87
C LYS A 321 -0.20 16.97 19.19
N VAL A 322 0.12 18.25 19.05
CA VAL A 322 1.45 18.79 19.38
C VAL A 322 1.73 18.68 20.88
N LEU A 323 0.78 19.05 21.74
CA LEU A 323 0.93 18.97 23.20
C LEU A 323 1.08 17.53 23.70
N GLN A 324 0.34 16.58 23.11
CA GLN A 324 0.47 15.16 23.43
C GLN A 324 1.87 14.64 23.13
N ARG A 325 2.37 14.92 21.92
CA ARG A 325 3.73 14.54 21.54
C ARG A 325 4.78 15.18 22.45
N LEU A 326 4.60 16.43 22.87
CA LEU A 326 5.48 17.09 23.85
C LEU A 326 5.41 16.43 25.24
N CYS A 327 4.26 15.89 25.64
CA CYS A 327 4.12 15.14 26.88
C CYS A 327 4.84 13.78 26.81
N GLU A 328 4.63 13.03 25.74
CA GLU A 328 5.23 11.72 25.50
C GLU A 328 6.75 11.78 25.44
N SER A 329 7.29 12.79 24.75
CA SER A 329 8.73 13.07 24.64
C SER A 329 9.33 13.75 25.89
N ARG A 330 8.51 14.11 26.88
CA ARG A 330 8.91 14.84 28.10
C ARG A 330 9.53 16.23 27.80
N GLN A 331 9.09 16.90 26.74
CA GLN A 331 9.58 18.21 26.29
C GLN A 331 8.63 19.38 26.61
N LEU A 332 7.44 19.11 27.17
CA LEU A 332 6.52 20.16 27.66
C LEU A 332 7.06 20.79 28.96
N ALA A 333 7.30 22.10 28.95
CA ALA A 333 7.83 22.85 30.08
C ALA A 333 6.87 22.85 31.29
N ASP A 334 7.40 22.95 32.51
CA ASP A 334 6.65 22.78 33.76
C ASP A 334 5.49 23.77 33.91
N GLY A 335 5.67 25.03 33.49
CA GLY A 335 4.62 26.06 33.50
C GLY A 335 3.42 25.70 32.61
N PRO A 336 3.60 25.56 31.29
CA PRO A 336 2.57 25.09 30.36
C PRO A 336 1.96 23.75 30.77
N LYS A 337 2.78 22.79 31.22
CA LYS A 337 2.34 21.46 31.66
C LYS A 337 1.38 21.53 32.84
N GLY A 338 1.70 22.31 33.87
CA GLY A 338 0.82 22.53 35.01
C GLY A 338 -0.52 23.14 34.60
N LYS A 339 -0.49 24.16 33.73
CA LYS A 339 -1.69 24.81 33.17
C LYS A 339 -2.56 23.85 32.36
N TYR A 340 -1.93 23.05 31.49
CA TYR A 340 -2.59 22.05 30.64
C TYR A 340 -3.38 21.02 31.47
N PHE A 341 -2.70 20.29 32.38
CA PHE A 341 -3.35 19.24 33.14
C PHE A 341 -4.38 19.77 34.14
N LYS A 342 -4.09 20.90 34.80
CA LYS A 342 -5.05 21.54 35.72
C LYS A 342 -6.29 22.05 34.97
N GLY A 343 -6.09 22.66 33.80
CA GLY A 343 -7.18 23.14 32.94
C GLY A 343 -8.08 22.00 32.48
N LEU A 344 -7.50 20.94 31.91
CA LEU A 344 -8.26 19.76 31.47
C LEU A 344 -8.97 19.05 32.62
N SER A 345 -8.29 18.88 33.77
CA SER A 345 -8.91 18.27 34.94
C SER A 345 -10.13 19.06 35.44
N THR A 346 -10.18 20.37 35.19
CA THR A 346 -11.30 21.23 35.56
C THR A 346 -12.40 21.18 34.51
N LEU A 347 -12.05 21.33 33.23
CA LEU A 347 -13.01 21.38 32.13
C LEU A 347 -13.71 20.03 31.90
N LEU A 348 -12.97 18.94 32.03
CA LEU A 348 -13.46 17.60 31.71
C LEU A 348 -13.97 16.84 32.93
N SER A 349 -13.96 17.40 34.15
CA SER A 349 -14.36 16.66 35.36
C SER A 349 -15.82 16.20 35.35
N GLY A 350 -16.68 16.90 34.59
CA GLY A 350 -18.11 16.61 34.48
C GLY A 350 -18.46 15.52 33.46
N ILE A 351 -17.51 15.07 32.63
CA ILE A 351 -17.79 14.09 31.59
C ILE A 351 -18.07 12.73 32.22
N SER A 352 -19.20 12.13 31.85
CA SER A 352 -19.66 10.83 32.34
C SER A 352 -19.91 9.81 31.23
N ASP A 353 -19.85 10.22 29.97
CA ASP A 353 -19.99 9.31 28.84
C ASP A 353 -18.79 8.36 28.73
N TYR A 354 -19.05 7.08 28.47
CA TYR A 354 -18.02 6.05 28.49
C TYR A 354 -17.04 6.16 27.32
N ASP A 355 -17.54 6.43 26.11
CA ASP A 355 -16.70 6.54 24.91
C ASP A 355 -15.79 7.77 25.02
N ASP A 356 -16.32 8.87 25.53
CA ASP A 356 -15.53 10.07 25.82
C ASP A 356 -14.47 9.82 26.91
N ILE A 357 -14.76 9.05 27.96
CA ILE A 357 -13.76 8.66 28.98
C ILE A 357 -12.69 7.73 28.37
N CYS A 358 -13.07 6.82 27.46
CA CYS A 358 -12.11 5.98 26.74
C CYS A 358 -11.17 6.83 25.89
N PHE A 359 -11.73 7.80 25.15
CA PHE A 359 -10.94 8.77 24.39
C PHE A 359 -9.99 9.55 25.30
N MET A 360 -10.47 10.06 26.45
CA MET A 360 -9.63 10.75 27.43
C MET A 360 -8.44 9.89 27.89
N LYS A 361 -8.67 8.63 28.24
CA LYS A 361 -7.61 7.72 28.69
C LYS A 361 -6.60 7.40 27.59
N ALA A 362 -7.06 7.09 26.38
CA ALA A 362 -6.19 6.80 25.24
C ALA A 362 -5.27 7.98 24.91
N ASN A 363 -5.75 9.20 25.17
CA ASN A 363 -5.05 10.45 24.89
C ASN A 363 -4.28 11.03 26.10
N GLY A 364 -4.17 10.28 27.21
CA GLY A 364 -3.42 10.69 28.40
C GLY A 364 -4.06 11.82 29.22
N PHE A 365 -5.35 12.10 29.03
CA PHE A 365 -6.05 13.17 29.75
C PHE A 365 -6.36 12.77 31.20
N PRO A 366 -6.41 13.75 32.13
CA PRO A 366 -6.69 13.47 33.53
C PRO A 366 -8.13 13.00 33.74
N CYS A 367 -8.30 11.87 34.43
CA CYS A 367 -9.60 11.36 34.86
C CYS A 367 -9.78 11.47 36.38
N THR A 368 -10.95 11.96 36.79
CA THR A 368 -11.38 11.96 38.19
C THR A 368 -11.63 10.54 38.72
N ASN A 369 -11.71 10.36 40.05
CA ASN A 369 -12.03 9.07 40.65
C ASN A 369 -13.41 8.56 40.19
N ARG A 370 -14.41 9.44 40.06
CA ARG A 370 -15.73 9.10 39.54
C ARG A 370 -15.68 8.61 38.09
N GLN A 371 -14.89 9.25 37.22
CA GLN A 371 -14.72 8.80 35.83
C GLN A 371 -14.00 7.46 35.73
N LYS A 372 -13.01 7.22 36.59
CA LYS A 372 -12.35 5.91 36.68
C LYS A 372 -13.33 4.82 37.13
N GLU A 373 -14.25 5.15 38.04
CA GLU A 373 -15.33 4.25 38.46
C GLU A 373 -16.33 3.99 37.33
N ILE A 374 -16.80 5.03 36.62
CA ILE A 374 -17.67 4.87 35.45
C ILE A 374 -17.01 3.98 34.40
N PHE A 375 -15.75 4.25 34.06
CA PHE A 375 -14.97 3.41 33.14
C PHE A 375 -14.96 1.96 33.62
N LEU A 376 -14.62 1.71 34.89
CA LEU A 376 -14.57 0.36 35.44
C LEU A 376 -15.93 -0.36 35.37
N VAL A 377 -17.02 0.34 35.72
CA VAL A 377 -18.39 -0.20 35.70
C VAL A 377 -18.84 -0.50 34.27
N LYS A 378 -18.64 0.44 33.34
CA LYS A 378 -19.05 0.28 31.95
C LYS A 378 -18.20 -0.70 31.17
N THR A 379 -16.89 -0.75 31.42
CA THR A 379 -16.04 -1.81 30.85
C THR A 379 -16.49 -3.20 31.31
N LYS A 380 -16.94 -3.34 32.56
CA LYS A 380 -17.54 -4.60 33.05
C LYS A 380 -18.92 -4.90 32.46
N SER A 381 -19.71 -3.88 32.11
CA SER A 381 -21.05 -4.09 31.55
C SER A 381 -21.10 -4.05 30.03
N ILE A 382 -19.97 -3.80 29.34
CA ILE A 382 -19.95 -3.55 27.89
C ILE A 382 -20.54 -4.72 27.12
N THR A 383 -20.13 -5.95 27.46
CA THR A 383 -20.64 -7.15 26.80
C THR A 383 -22.13 -7.30 27.06
N LYS A 384 -22.55 -7.21 28.32
CA LYS A 384 -23.96 -7.29 28.70
C LYS A 384 -24.84 -6.27 27.95
N ASP A 385 -24.41 -5.01 27.91
CA ASP A 385 -25.14 -3.92 27.26
C ASP A 385 -25.19 -4.15 25.74
N SER A 386 -24.07 -4.56 25.13
CA SER A 386 -23.99 -4.89 23.71
C SER A 386 -24.89 -6.05 23.33
N LEU A 387 -24.89 -7.15 24.10
CA LEU A 387 -25.77 -8.30 23.88
C LEU A 387 -27.25 -7.96 24.05
N ALA A 388 -27.60 -7.05 24.98
CA ALA A 388 -28.97 -6.60 25.16
C ALA A 388 -29.47 -5.73 23.99
N ALA A 389 -28.57 -5.09 23.24
CA ALA A 389 -28.89 -4.26 22.09
C ALA A 389 -28.97 -5.03 20.76
N VAL A 390 -28.60 -6.31 20.74
CA VAL A 390 -28.65 -7.15 19.54
C VAL A 390 -30.09 -7.32 19.07
N THR A 391 -30.37 -6.92 17.83
CA THR A 391 -31.68 -7.10 17.19
C THR A 391 -31.61 -7.94 15.92
N CYS A 392 -30.43 -8.07 15.33
CA CYS A 392 -30.19 -8.88 14.13
C CYS A 392 -28.83 -9.60 14.14
N THR A 393 -28.61 -10.50 13.17
CA THR A 393 -27.34 -11.22 12.97
C THR A 393 -26.14 -10.28 12.84
N HIS A 394 -26.30 -9.16 12.13
CA HIS A 394 -25.23 -8.18 11.95
C HIS A 394 -24.79 -7.53 13.28
N ASP A 395 -25.74 -7.20 14.16
CA ASP A 395 -25.44 -6.65 15.48
C ASP A 395 -24.62 -7.66 16.30
N LEU A 396 -25.00 -8.94 16.27
CA LEU A 396 -24.28 -10.00 16.99
C LEU A 396 -22.86 -10.21 16.44
N ILE A 397 -22.69 -10.19 15.11
CA ILE A 397 -21.36 -10.23 14.48
C ILE A 397 -20.52 -9.05 14.95
N ALA A 398 -21.09 -7.84 15.05
CA ALA A 398 -20.36 -6.68 15.55
C ALA A 398 -19.91 -6.85 17.02
N VAL A 399 -20.72 -7.50 17.86
CA VAL A 399 -20.32 -7.86 19.23
C VAL A 399 -19.15 -8.85 19.22
N PHE A 400 -19.20 -9.88 18.38
CA PHE A 400 -18.14 -10.87 18.27
C PHE A 400 -16.83 -10.31 17.69
N LYS A 401 -16.90 -9.33 16.78
CA LYS A 401 -15.74 -8.61 16.24
C LYS A 401 -15.03 -7.74 17.28
N ASP A 402 -15.71 -7.30 18.34
CA ASP A 402 -15.13 -6.45 19.37
C ASP A 402 -14.41 -7.28 20.45
N SER A 403 -13.07 -7.36 20.35
CA SER A 403 -12.24 -8.08 21.32
C SER A 403 -12.43 -7.62 22.78
N ARG A 404 -12.97 -6.42 23.04
CA ARG A 404 -13.29 -5.95 24.39
C ARG A 404 -14.44 -6.75 24.99
N CYS A 405 -15.40 -7.21 24.18
CA CYS A 405 -16.52 -8.00 24.63
C CYS A 405 -16.07 -9.37 25.16
N ALA A 406 -15.16 -10.05 24.44
CA ALA A 406 -14.60 -11.34 24.86
C ALA A 406 -13.76 -11.21 26.14
N LYS A 407 -12.97 -10.12 26.26
CA LYS A 407 -12.09 -9.88 27.41
C LYS A 407 -12.83 -9.53 28.71
N ASN A 408 -14.01 -8.93 28.62
CA ASN A 408 -14.73 -8.41 29.78
C ASN A 408 -16.05 -9.13 30.08
N CYS A 409 -16.42 -10.16 29.31
CA CYS A 409 -17.61 -10.94 29.58
C CYS A 409 -17.45 -11.78 30.85
N ASP A 410 -18.59 -11.99 31.54
CA ASP A 410 -18.73 -13.02 32.58
C ASP A 410 -19.43 -14.27 32.04
N SER A 411 -19.63 -15.29 32.90
CA SER A 411 -20.29 -16.53 32.49
C SER A 411 -21.72 -16.32 31.98
N SER A 412 -22.46 -15.36 32.55
CA SER A 412 -23.84 -15.09 32.12
C SER A 412 -23.89 -14.38 30.77
N ASP A 413 -22.95 -13.49 30.50
CA ASP A 413 -22.80 -12.86 29.18
C ASP A 413 -22.42 -13.89 28.11
N ALA A 414 -21.48 -14.79 28.43
CA ALA A 414 -21.07 -15.85 27.53
C ALA A 414 -22.24 -16.81 27.18
N GLU A 415 -23.00 -17.25 28.20
CA GLU A 415 -24.23 -18.03 28.01
C GLU A 415 -25.25 -17.28 27.15
N ARG A 416 -25.50 -15.99 27.45
CA ARG A 416 -26.43 -15.17 26.67
C ARG A 416 -26.01 -15.00 25.23
N SER A 417 -24.71 -14.84 24.97
CA SER A 417 -24.17 -14.75 23.62
C SER A 417 -24.36 -16.06 22.83
N LEU A 418 -24.27 -17.21 23.50
CA LEU A 418 -24.57 -18.52 22.91
C LEU A 418 -26.06 -18.68 22.62
N GLU A 419 -26.94 -18.24 23.51
CA GLU A 419 -28.39 -18.24 23.28
C GLU A 419 -28.77 -17.44 22.04
N LEU A 420 -28.26 -16.20 21.93
CA LEU A 420 -28.49 -15.34 20.77
C LEU A 420 -27.90 -15.95 19.49
N PHE A 421 -26.70 -16.53 19.58
CA PHE A 421 -26.12 -17.26 18.46
C PHE A 421 -27.04 -18.39 17.99
N ILE A 422 -27.53 -19.23 18.91
CA ILE A 422 -28.45 -20.34 18.58
C ILE A 422 -29.74 -19.80 17.96
N GLU A 423 -30.28 -18.69 18.46
CA GLU A 423 -31.48 -18.04 17.92
C GLU A 423 -31.27 -17.57 16.47
N TYR A 424 -30.22 -16.79 16.20
CA TYR A 424 -29.96 -16.25 14.87
C TYR A 424 -29.47 -17.30 13.88
N ALA A 425 -28.84 -18.38 14.34
CA ALA A 425 -28.43 -19.50 13.50
C ALA A 425 -29.59 -20.41 13.05
N GLN A 426 -30.83 -20.21 13.54
CA GLN A 426 -31.98 -21.04 13.13
C GLN A 426 -32.37 -20.84 11.66
N LYS A 427 -32.20 -19.62 11.14
CA LYS A 427 -32.50 -19.29 9.74
C LYS A 427 -31.21 -19.34 8.94
N VAL A 428 -30.90 -20.52 8.43
CA VAL A 428 -29.64 -20.75 7.73
C VAL A 428 -29.64 -20.10 6.34
N ASP A 429 -28.71 -19.17 6.13
CA ASP A 429 -28.45 -18.44 4.89
C ASP A 429 -26.94 -18.22 4.69
N VAL A 430 -26.54 -17.42 3.70
CA VAL A 430 -25.11 -17.18 3.41
C VAL A 430 -24.43 -16.38 4.55
N GLU A 431 -25.14 -15.46 5.21
CA GLU A 431 -24.61 -14.67 6.34
C GLU A 431 -24.32 -15.54 7.57
N THR A 432 -24.95 -16.71 7.66
CA THR A 432 -24.69 -17.69 8.71
C THR A 432 -23.21 -18.11 8.74
N ALA A 433 -22.53 -18.17 7.59
CA ALA A 433 -21.10 -18.49 7.57
C ALA A 433 -20.24 -17.44 8.30
N GLU A 434 -20.54 -16.15 8.11
CA GLU A 434 -19.89 -15.04 8.82
C GLU A 434 -20.16 -15.11 10.33
N LEU A 435 -21.42 -15.37 10.71
CA LEU A 435 -21.79 -15.50 12.12
C LEU A 435 -20.99 -16.61 12.81
N PHE A 436 -20.86 -17.78 12.17
CA PHE A 436 -20.09 -18.90 12.70
C PHE A 436 -18.59 -18.58 12.80
N TYR A 437 -18.01 -17.94 11.80
CA TYR A 437 -16.61 -17.52 11.83
C TYR A 437 -16.33 -16.59 13.01
N TRP A 438 -17.09 -15.50 13.14
CA TRP A 438 -16.90 -14.53 14.22
C TRP A 438 -17.23 -15.09 15.60
N ALA A 439 -18.22 -15.98 15.72
CA ALA A 439 -18.48 -16.71 16.96
C ALA A 439 -17.26 -17.54 17.38
N MET A 440 -16.66 -18.29 16.45
CA MET A 440 -15.46 -19.08 16.74
C MET A 440 -14.30 -18.20 17.22
N MET A 441 -14.04 -17.07 16.55
CA MET A 441 -13.01 -16.11 16.97
C MET A 441 -13.30 -15.54 18.36
N PHE A 442 -14.53 -15.13 18.62
CA PHE A 442 -14.95 -14.61 19.92
C PHE A 442 -14.72 -15.63 21.05
N TYR A 443 -15.12 -16.90 20.86
CA TYR A 443 -14.95 -17.92 21.89
C TYR A 443 -13.49 -18.39 22.04
N ILE A 444 -12.66 -18.24 21.01
CA ILE A 444 -11.20 -18.40 21.14
C ILE A 444 -10.65 -17.30 22.05
N ASP A 445 -11.02 -16.04 21.83
CA ASP A 445 -10.61 -14.93 22.70
C ASP A 445 -11.13 -15.10 24.14
N VAL A 446 -12.32 -15.69 24.32
CA VAL A 446 -12.87 -16.02 25.64
C VAL A 446 -12.05 -17.09 26.37
N LEU A 447 -11.32 -17.98 25.68
CA LEU A 447 -10.43 -18.95 26.36
C LEU A 447 -9.31 -18.27 27.15
N ASP A 448 -8.92 -17.06 26.74
CA ASP A 448 -7.91 -16.27 27.44
C ASP A 448 -8.52 -15.43 28.58
N ASN A 449 -9.85 -15.47 28.78
CA ASN A 449 -10.54 -14.77 29.86
C ASN A 449 -10.57 -15.63 31.14
N PRO A 450 -9.85 -15.26 32.21
CA PRO A 450 -9.76 -16.06 33.44
C PRO A 450 -11.05 -16.09 34.26
N GLN A 451 -12.06 -15.28 33.93
CA GLN A 451 -13.34 -15.24 34.64
C GLN A 451 -14.33 -16.32 34.17
N ILE A 452 -14.02 -17.04 33.09
CA ILE A 452 -14.91 -18.01 32.47
C ILE A 452 -14.33 -19.41 32.62
N ASP A 453 -15.20 -20.40 32.79
CA ASP A 453 -14.78 -21.79 32.84
C ASP A 453 -14.26 -22.23 31.46
N ASN A 454 -12.95 -22.39 31.36
CA ASN A 454 -12.29 -22.89 30.15
C ASN A 454 -12.83 -24.24 29.67
N LYS A 455 -13.39 -25.07 30.55
CA LYS A 455 -14.03 -26.32 30.15
C LYS A 455 -15.31 -26.04 29.37
N TRP A 456 -16.17 -25.17 29.90
CA TRP A 456 -17.40 -24.74 29.23
C TRP A 456 -17.09 -24.10 27.86
N THR A 457 -16.13 -23.18 27.79
CA THR A 457 -15.76 -22.53 26.53
C THR A 457 -15.27 -23.55 25.48
N LYS A 458 -14.47 -24.55 25.91
CA LYS A 458 -14.06 -25.65 25.02
C LYS A 458 -15.25 -26.49 24.55
N GLU A 459 -16.20 -26.80 25.42
CA GLU A 459 -17.44 -27.50 25.05
C GLU A 459 -18.28 -26.69 24.07
N THR A 460 -18.34 -25.37 24.22
CA THR A 460 -18.99 -24.44 23.28
C THR A 460 -18.31 -24.45 21.92
N LEU A 461 -16.99 -24.31 21.85
CA LEU A 461 -16.21 -24.39 20.60
C LEU A 461 -16.44 -25.73 19.86
N ILE A 462 -16.46 -26.85 20.61
CA ILE A 462 -16.78 -28.18 20.06
C ILE A 462 -18.21 -28.22 19.53
N SER A 463 -19.15 -27.60 20.23
CA SER A 463 -20.58 -27.57 19.85
C SER A 463 -20.80 -26.73 18.60
N LEU A 464 -20.18 -25.55 18.48
CA LEU A 464 -20.21 -24.72 17.27
C LEU A 464 -19.78 -25.52 16.04
N ARG A 465 -18.64 -26.22 16.14
CA ARG A 465 -18.15 -27.07 15.05
C ARG A 465 -19.13 -28.18 14.69
N ARG A 466 -19.75 -28.84 15.67
CA ARG A 466 -20.74 -29.91 15.41
C ARG A 466 -21.98 -29.37 14.72
N ILE A 467 -22.55 -28.28 15.24
CA ILE A 467 -23.72 -27.61 14.67
C ILE A 467 -23.44 -27.21 13.22
N TRP A 468 -22.28 -26.59 12.96
CA TRP A 468 -21.89 -26.22 11.60
C TRP A 468 -21.94 -27.42 10.65
N ARG A 469 -21.19 -28.47 10.98
CA ARG A 469 -21.03 -29.66 10.13
C ARG A 469 -22.34 -30.42 9.93
N GLU A 470 -23.12 -30.59 10.99
CA GLU A 470 -24.27 -31.50 11.00
C GLU A 470 -25.59 -30.81 10.58
N ILE A 471 -25.68 -29.49 10.74
CA ILE A 471 -26.94 -28.74 10.57
C ILE A 471 -26.79 -27.63 9.51
N CYS A 472 -25.75 -26.79 9.57
CA CYS A 472 -25.72 -25.55 8.80
C CYS A 472 -25.03 -25.68 7.43
N TYR A 473 -23.94 -26.44 7.33
CA TYR A 473 -23.08 -26.46 6.13
C TYR A 473 -23.85 -26.75 4.83
N ALA A 474 -24.58 -27.87 4.77
CA ALA A 474 -25.28 -28.27 3.54
C ALA A 474 -26.39 -27.27 3.13
N PRO A 475 -27.23 -26.76 4.05
CA PRO A 475 -28.17 -25.68 3.72
C PRO A 475 -27.50 -24.36 3.27
N VAL A 476 -26.40 -23.95 3.90
CA VAL A 476 -25.67 -22.74 3.47
C VAL A 476 -25.21 -22.90 2.01
N VAL A 477 -24.56 -24.02 1.69
CA VAL A 477 -24.09 -24.31 0.32
C VAL A 477 -25.25 -24.35 -0.68
N ALA A 478 -26.39 -24.93 -0.30
CA ALA A 478 -27.58 -25.00 -1.16
C ALA A 478 -28.21 -23.63 -1.46
N ASN A 479 -28.02 -22.64 -0.57
CA ASN A 479 -28.52 -21.27 -0.74
C ASN A 479 -27.53 -20.35 -1.48
N MET A 480 -26.32 -20.82 -1.82
CA MET A 480 -25.36 -20.03 -2.58
C MET A 480 -25.80 -19.88 -4.04
N GLN A 481 -25.62 -18.67 -4.59
CA GLN A 481 -25.85 -18.44 -6.00
C GLN A 481 -24.72 -19.04 -6.84
N VAL A 482 -25.08 -19.92 -7.78
CA VAL A 482 -24.12 -20.50 -8.71
C VAL A 482 -24.05 -19.63 -9.96
N PHE A 483 -22.88 -19.06 -10.22
CA PHE A 483 -22.54 -18.46 -11.50
C PHE A 483 -21.80 -19.51 -12.33
N SER A 484 -22.36 -19.88 -13.47
CA SER A 484 -21.73 -20.82 -14.40
C SER A 484 -21.31 -20.11 -15.69
N HIS A 485 -20.14 -20.49 -16.18
CA HIS A 485 -19.64 -20.08 -17.48
C HIS A 485 -19.31 -21.34 -18.28
N GLU A 486 -19.86 -21.44 -19.49
CA GLU A 486 -19.56 -22.55 -20.40
C GLU A 486 -18.57 -22.08 -21.47
N GLY A 487 -17.47 -22.84 -21.59
CA GLY A 487 -16.48 -22.68 -22.65
C GLY A 487 -16.21 -24.01 -23.31
N SER A 488 -15.72 -23.98 -24.55
CA SER A 488 -15.25 -25.18 -25.25
C SER A 488 -13.79 -25.02 -25.67
N ILE A 489 -13.00 -26.07 -25.43
CA ILE A 489 -11.60 -26.14 -25.86
C ILE A 489 -11.52 -27.21 -26.96
N PRO A 490 -10.90 -26.92 -28.12
CA PRO A 490 -10.74 -27.91 -29.18
C PRO A 490 -9.99 -29.16 -28.67
N VAL A 491 -10.48 -30.35 -29.04
CA VAL A 491 -9.87 -31.64 -28.64
C VAL A 491 -8.39 -31.70 -29.03
N ALA A 492 -8.02 -31.13 -30.18
CA ALA A 492 -6.63 -31.07 -30.63
C ALA A 492 -5.72 -30.30 -29.66
N GLU A 493 -6.20 -29.21 -29.06
CA GLU A 493 -5.44 -28.45 -28.05
C GLU A 493 -5.32 -29.24 -26.74
N ILE A 494 -6.37 -29.95 -26.33
CA ILE A 494 -6.33 -30.84 -25.15
C ILE A 494 -5.31 -31.97 -25.37
N GLU A 495 -5.28 -32.57 -26.56
CA GLU A 495 -4.32 -33.63 -26.90
C GLU A 495 -2.88 -33.12 -26.95
N LYS A 496 -2.66 -31.92 -27.51
CA LYS A 496 -1.36 -31.25 -27.53
C LYS A 496 -0.88 -30.94 -26.11
N PHE A 497 -1.75 -30.38 -25.27
CA PHE A 497 -1.47 -30.08 -23.87
C PHE A 497 -1.09 -31.36 -23.08
N ASN A 498 -1.84 -32.44 -23.26
CA ASN A 498 -1.55 -33.72 -22.62
C ASN A 498 -0.24 -34.35 -23.08
N ARG A 499 0.10 -34.23 -24.37
CA ARG A 499 1.40 -34.68 -24.88
C ARG A 499 2.55 -33.90 -24.24
N ALA A 500 2.44 -32.57 -24.20
CA ALA A 500 3.43 -31.72 -23.57
C ALA A 500 3.60 -32.02 -22.06
N PHE A 501 2.50 -32.30 -21.35
CA PHE A 501 2.55 -32.70 -19.95
C PHE A 501 3.31 -34.01 -19.72
N LEU A 502 3.02 -35.03 -20.54
CA LEU A 502 3.65 -36.35 -20.41
C LEU A 502 5.11 -36.34 -20.86
N GLU A 503 5.49 -35.45 -21.77
CA GLU A 503 6.89 -35.25 -22.16
C GLU A 503 7.67 -34.48 -21.08
N SER A 504 7.11 -33.39 -20.57
CA SER A 504 7.77 -32.48 -19.63
C SER A 504 6.78 -31.91 -18.59
N PRO A 505 6.51 -32.64 -17.50
CA PRO A 505 5.53 -32.22 -16.49
C PRO A 505 5.89 -30.89 -15.80
N HIS A 506 7.19 -30.58 -15.66
CA HIS A 506 7.68 -29.32 -15.07
C HIS A 506 7.26 -28.09 -15.87
N GLY A 507 7.02 -28.24 -17.18
CA GLY A 507 6.55 -27.16 -18.04
C GLY A 507 5.19 -26.62 -17.62
N ILE A 508 4.33 -27.47 -17.03
CA ILE A 508 3.06 -27.05 -16.45
C ILE A 508 3.29 -26.14 -15.24
N ALA A 509 4.14 -26.55 -14.30
CA ALA A 509 4.42 -25.74 -13.12
C ALA A 509 5.01 -24.38 -13.50
N ARG A 510 5.92 -24.35 -14.49
CA ARG A 510 6.49 -23.11 -15.03
C ARG A 510 5.45 -22.19 -15.68
N SER A 511 4.39 -22.72 -16.26
CA SER A 511 3.31 -21.91 -16.84
C SER A 511 2.32 -21.35 -15.81
N MET A 512 2.34 -21.85 -14.57
CA MET A 512 1.37 -21.52 -13.52
C MET A 512 1.96 -20.67 -12.39
N PHE A 513 3.19 -20.95 -12.01
CA PHE A 513 3.90 -20.27 -10.94
C PHE A 513 4.89 -19.28 -11.54
N LEU A 514 4.98 -18.07 -10.98
CA LEU A 514 6.11 -17.12 -11.06
C LEU A 514 7.05 -17.35 -12.27
N GLN A 515 6.53 -17.21 -13.49
CA GLN A 515 7.26 -17.59 -14.70
C GLN A 515 8.36 -16.59 -15.03
N SER A 516 8.05 -15.31 -14.86
CA SER A 516 8.89 -14.15 -15.11
C SER A 516 8.31 -12.92 -14.43
N ASP A 517 9.11 -11.86 -14.27
CA ASP A 517 8.64 -10.56 -13.78
C ASP A 517 7.43 -10.06 -14.60
N GLU A 518 7.47 -10.16 -15.93
CA GLU A 518 6.38 -9.70 -16.81
C GLU A 518 5.09 -10.53 -16.65
N ALA A 519 5.20 -11.84 -16.47
CA ALA A 519 4.02 -12.69 -16.26
C ALA A 519 3.33 -12.38 -14.92
N ILE A 520 4.13 -12.16 -13.87
CA ILE A 520 3.62 -11.77 -12.55
C ILE A 520 3.00 -10.37 -12.63
N LEU A 521 3.69 -9.43 -13.27
CA LEU A 521 3.23 -8.06 -13.45
C LEU A 521 1.89 -7.98 -14.18
N LYS A 522 1.71 -8.75 -15.26
CA LYS A 522 0.44 -8.82 -16.00
C LYS A 522 -0.72 -9.30 -15.11
N ASN A 523 -0.47 -10.28 -14.24
CA ASN A 523 -1.48 -10.72 -13.28
C ASN A 523 -1.80 -9.59 -12.28
N LEU A 524 -0.78 -8.92 -11.75
CA LEU A 524 -0.95 -7.80 -10.81
C LEU A 524 -1.68 -6.61 -11.44
N GLU A 525 -1.46 -6.31 -12.71
CA GLU A 525 -2.19 -5.27 -13.45
C GLU A 525 -3.67 -5.61 -13.58
N SER A 526 -3.99 -6.86 -13.96
CA SER A 526 -5.37 -7.32 -14.03
C SER A 526 -6.08 -7.29 -12.67
N MET A 527 -5.37 -7.62 -11.58
CA MET A 527 -5.89 -7.48 -10.21
C MET A 527 -6.16 -6.00 -9.88
N ALA A 528 -5.21 -5.11 -10.18
CA ALA A 528 -5.34 -3.68 -9.93
C ALA A 528 -6.52 -3.04 -10.69
N GLU A 529 -6.84 -3.53 -11.90
CA GLU A 529 -8.02 -3.12 -12.68
C GLU A 529 -9.34 -3.49 -11.99
N HIS A 530 -9.35 -4.57 -11.22
CA HIS A 530 -10.54 -5.13 -10.57
C HIS A 530 -10.53 -5.00 -9.04
N ALA A 531 -9.73 -4.07 -8.50
CA ALA A 531 -9.52 -3.87 -7.06
C ALA A 531 -10.81 -3.65 -6.23
N PHE A 532 -11.94 -3.31 -6.85
CA PHE A 532 -13.24 -3.25 -6.18
C PHE A 532 -13.63 -4.59 -5.52
N ILE A 533 -13.18 -5.73 -6.06
CA ILE A 533 -13.42 -7.06 -5.48
C ILE A 533 -12.78 -7.18 -4.09
N ASN A 534 -11.68 -6.45 -3.84
CA ASN A 534 -10.96 -6.49 -2.56
C ASN A 534 -11.64 -5.68 -1.44
N LEU A 535 -12.76 -5.01 -1.72
CA LEU A 535 -13.58 -4.33 -0.70
C LEU A 535 -14.51 -5.26 0.07
N PHE A 536 -14.62 -6.53 -0.33
CA PHE A 536 -15.52 -7.51 0.28
C PHE A 536 -14.73 -8.56 1.07
N ASP A 537 -15.29 -8.98 2.21
CA ASP A 537 -14.74 -10.10 2.99
C ASP A 537 -14.79 -11.39 2.16
N LYS A 538 -13.69 -12.13 2.14
CA LYS A 538 -13.56 -13.39 1.39
C LYS A 538 -13.62 -14.58 2.34
N THR A 539 -14.78 -15.24 2.38
CA THR A 539 -15.04 -16.37 3.29
C THR A 539 -15.17 -17.67 2.52
N THR A 540 -14.30 -18.63 2.82
CA THR A 540 -14.41 -20.00 2.33
C THR A 540 -15.41 -20.76 3.20
N ILE A 541 -16.43 -21.33 2.55
CA ILE A 541 -17.44 -22.18 3.20
C ILE A 541 -17.00 -23.64 3.05
N SER A 542 -16.41 -24.20 4.10
CA SER A 542 -15.99 -25.60 4.13
C SER A 542 -16.89 -26.46 5.03
N GLU A 543 -16.94 -27.77 4.78
CA GLU A 543 -17.67 -28.72 5.65
C GLU A 543 -17.12 -28.73 7.08
N TYR A 544 -15.82 -28.47 7.24
CA TYR A 544 -15.19 -28.44 8.56
C TYR A 544 -15.64 -27.22 9.36
N TYR A 545 -15.48 -26.02 8.79
CA TYR A 545 -15.89 -24.73 9.37
C TYR A 545 -15.73 -23.58 8.34
N PRO A 546 -16.44 -22.44 8.44
CA PRO A 546 -16.15 -21.25 7.66
C PRO A 546 -14.80 -20.64 8.03
N GLU A 547 -14.10 -20.06 7.06
CA GLU A 547 -12.77 -19.46 7.25
C GLU A 547 -12.60 -18.22 6.37
N HIS A 548 -12.08 -17.13 6.94
CA HIS A 548 -11.65 -15.96 6.17
C HIS A 548 -10.33 -16.27 5.46
N ILE A 549 -10.26 -16.00 4.16
CA ILE A 549 -9.05 -16.24 3.37
C ILE A 549 -8.02 -15.18 3.74
N HIS A 550 -7.04 -15.59 4.52
CA HIS A 550 -5.95 -14.76 4.95
C HIS A 550 -4.65 -15.57 4.82
N ILE A 551 -3.85 -15.27 3.80
CA ILE A 551 -2.59 -15.97 3.51
C ILE A 551 -1.61 -15.79 4.67
N ALA A 552 -1.19 -16.89 5.29
CA ALA A 552 -0.16 -16.87 6.32
C ALA A 552 1.23 -16.98 5.67
N TYR A 553 2.04 -15.93 5.74
CA TYR A 553 3.37 -15.89 5.09
C TYR A 553 4.47 -15.39 6.02
N GLU A 554 4.35 -15.63 7.33
CA GLU A 554 5.40 -15.29 8.29
C GLU A 554 6.71 -16.04 7.98
N GLN A 555 7.83 -15.32 7.86
CA GLN A 555 9.11 -15.89 7.42
C GLN A 555 9.56 -17.15 8.18
N LYS A 556 9.34 -17.21 9.50
CA LYS A 556 9.78 -18.34 10.33
C LYS A 556 8.81 -19.53 10.27
N ALA A 557 7.51 -19.27 10.22
CA ALA A 557 6.50 -20.32 10.24
C ALA A 557 6.20 -20.86 8.83
N HIS A 558 6.29 -19.99 7.82
CA HIS A 558 5.91 -20.24 6.43
C HIS A 558 6.99 -19.71 5.46
N PRO A 559 8.21 -20.29 5.49
CA PRO A 559 9.36 -19.73 4.76
C PRO A 559 9.14 -19.69 3.24
N ILE A 560 8.48 -20.69 2.65
CA ILE A 560 8.24 -20.72 1.20
C ILE A 560 7.16 -19.70 0.81
N ASP A 561 6.04 -19.60 1.55
CA ASP A 561 5.01 -18.59 1.28
C ASP A 561 5.57 -17.17 1.44
N TRP A 562 6.46 -16.95 2.41
CA TRP A 562 7.19 -15.70 2.57
C TRP A 562 8.06 -15.39 1.35
N MET A 563 8.77 -16.38 0.79
CA MET A 563 9.58 -16.19 -0.43
C MET A 563 8.69 -15.84 -1.62
N ILE A 564 7.54 -16.49 -1.78
CA ILE A 564 6.54 -16.17 -2.82
C ILE A 564 6.03 -14.74 -2.64
N ALA A 565 5.56 -14.40 -1.44
CA ALA A 565 5.03 -13.06 -1.14
C ALA A 565 6.10 -11.97 -1.37
N SER A 566 7.34 -12.23 -0.95
CA SER A 566 8.46 -11.32 -1.17
C SER A 566 8.73 -11.06 -2.65
N GLU A 567 8.66 -12.10 -3.48
CA GLU A 567 8.92 -11.98 -4.93
C GLU A 567 7.78 -11.23 -5.64
N VAL A 568 6.53 -11.52 -5.28
CA VAL A 568 5.36 -10.78 -5.78
C VAL A 568 5.44 -9.31 -5.39
N MET A 569 5.74 -9.01 -4.12
CA MET A 569 5.85 -7.63 -3.64
C MET A 569 7.07 -6.89 -4.20
N ARG A 570 8.17 -7.58 -4.49
CA ARG A 570 9.32 -7.01 -5.21
C ARG A 570 8.87 -6.44 -6.55
N ILE A 571 8.13 -7.22 -7.33
CA ILE A 571 7.64 -6.84 -8.66
C ILE A 571 6.57 -5.75 -8.55
N TYR A 572 5.63 -5.88 -7.62
CA TYR A 572 4.61 -4.88 -7.35
C TYR A 572 5.24 -3.52 -7.03
N ASN A 573 6.16 -3.45 -6.06
CA ASN A 573 6.77 -2.20 -5.64
C ASN A 573 7.62 -1.56 -6.76
N ALA A 574 8.38 -2.37 -7.50
CA ALA A 574 9.22 -1.89 -8.61
C ALA A 574 8.40 -1.32 -9.78
N ASN A 575 7.16 -1.79 -9.97
CA ASN A 575 6.29 -1.40 -11.08
C ASN A 575 5.04 -0.63 -10.62
N SER A 576 5.07 -0.02 -9.44
CA SER A 576 3.92 0.68 -8.85
C SER A 576 3.28 1.75 -9.75
N TYR A 577 4.06 2.32 -10.68
CA TYR A 577 3.57 3.28 -11.67
C TYR A 577 2.64 2.66 -12.74
N ARG A 578 2.67 1.34 -12.93
CA ARG A 578 1.83 0.62 -13.91
C ARG A 578 0.42 0.32 -13.41
N PHE A 579 0.18 0.38 -12.10
CA PHE A 579 -1.13 0.01 -11.54
C PHE A 579 -2.11 1.19 -11.50
N LEU A 580 -3.32 0.98 -12.01
CA LEU A 580 -4.41 1.94 -11.92
C LEU A 580 -4.77 2.24 -10.45
N ASN A 581 -5.03 1.18 -9.68
CA ASN A 581 -5.37 1.27 -8.27
C ASN A 581 -4.22 0.79 -7.39
N ALA A 582 -3.90 1.56 -6.35
CA ALA A 582 -2.98 1.12 -5.30
C ALA A 582 -3.73 0.13 -4.40
N MET A 583 -3.12 -1.02 -4.18
CA MET A 583 -3.63 -2.10 -3.32
C MET A 583 -2.70 -2.24 -2.12
N LYS A 584 -3.25 -2.61 -0.97
CA LYS A 584 -2.43 -2.93 0.20
C LYS A 584 -1.69 -4.24 -0.04
N GLU A 585 -0.53 -4.40 0.58
CA GLU A 585 0.26 -5.63 0.50
C GLU A 585 -0.58 -6.88 0.78
N ARG A 586 -1.46 -6.81 1.79
CA ARG A 586 -2.33 -7.95 2.12
C ARG A 586 -3.29 -8.33 0.99
N GLU A 587 -3.92 -7.33 0.36
CA GLU A 587 -4.86 -7.51 -0.74
C GLU A 587 -4.15 -8.12 -1.95
N VAL A 588 -2.93 -7.64 -2.26
CA VAL A 588 -2.09 -8.17 -3.35
C VAL A 588 -1.80 -9.66 -3.15
N ILE A 589 -1.33 -10.05 -1.97
CA ILE A 589 -0.95 -11.44 -1.69
C ILE A 589 -2.19 -12.34 -1.67
N ASP A 590 -3.26 -11.96 -0.97
CA ASP A 590 -4.46 -12.78 -0.83
C ASP A 590 -5.08 -13.07 -2.21
N GLU A 591 -5.19 -12.06 -3.08
CA GLU A 591 -5.73 -12.23 -4.45
C GLU A 591 -4.77 -13.00 -5.38
N PHE A 592 -3.45 -12.82 -5.26
CA PHE A 592 -2.48 -13.60 -6.05
C PHE A 592 -2.62 -15.11 -5.81
N TYR A 593 -2.73 -15.53 -4.54
CA TYR A 593 -2.92 -16.94 -4.18
C TYR A 593 -4.27 -17.51 -4.64
N GLU A 594 -5.31 -16.69 -4.67
CA GLU A 594 -6.61 -17.06 -5.20
C GLU A 594 -6.55 -17.32 -6.71
N CYS A 595 -6.02 -16.38 -7.50
CA CYS A 595 -5.83 -16.53 -8.95
C CYS A 595 -4.97 -17.75 -9.28
N LEU A 596 -3.90 -17.97 -8.50
CA LEU A 596 -3.02 -19.13 -8.63
C LEU A 596 -3.79 -20.45 -8.43
N SER A 597 -4.60 -20.53 -7.37
CA SER A 597 -5.39 -21.72 -7.07
C SER A 597 -6.43 -22.02 -8.15
N GLN A 598 -7.11 -20.99 -8.66
CA GLN A 598 -8.04 -21.13 -9.77
C GLN A 598 -7.35 -21.62 -11.06
N THR A 599 -6.18 -21.06 -11.37
CA THR A 599 -5.36 -21.45 -12.54
C THR A 599 -4.93 -22.91 -12.47
N ILE A 600 -4.44 -23.35 -11.30
CA ILE A 600 -4.04 -24.75 -11.08
C ILE A 600 -5.24 -25.67 -11.28
N LEU A 601 -6.41 -25.35 -10.74
CA LEU A 601 -7.60 -26.17 -10.92
C LEU A 601 -8.02 -26.28 -12.37
N ALA A 602 -8.12 -25.14 -13.06
CA ALA A 602 -8.53 -25.09 -14.46
C ALA A 602 -7.61 -25.95 -15.33
N CYS A 603 -6.31 -25.73 -15.27
CA CYS A 603 -5.37 -26.45 -16.12
C CYS A 603 -5.17 -27.92 -15.73
N THR A 604 -5.10 -28.22 -14.43
CA THR A 604 -4.94 -29.61 -14.00
C THR A 604 -6.16 -30.43 -14.37
N SER A 605 -7.37 -29.86 -14.44
CA SER A 605 -8.59 -30.54 -14.91
C SER A 605 -8.57 -30.99 -16.38
N LEU A 606 -7.63 -30.47 -17.19
CA LEU A 606 -7.45 -30.85 -18.60
C LEU A 606 -6.54 -32.08 -18.81
N ILE A 607 -5.79 -32.48 -17.77
CA ILE A 607 -4.84 -33.61 -17.81
C ILE A 607 -5.52 -34.99 -17.76
N LYS A 608 -5.36 -35.81 -18.81
CA LYS A 608 -5.67 -37.24 -18.78
C LYS A 608 -4.71 -37.92 -17.80
N ILE A 609 -5.20 -38.24 -16.61
CA ILE A 609 -4.34 -38.65 -15.48
C ILE A 609 -3.82 -40.09 -15.56
N ARG A 610 -4.53 -40.98 -16.25
CA ARG A 610 -4.21 -42.43 -16.32
C ARG A 610 -2.80 -42.72 -16.85
N PRO A 611 -2.33 -42.14 -17.98
CA PRO A 611 -0.96 -42.35 -18.44
C PRO A 611 0.11 -41.96 -17.41
N ALA A 612 -0.08 -40.85 -16.69
CA ALA A 612 0.86 -40.43 -15.64
C ALA A 612 0.87 -41.41 -14.46
N TYR A 613 -0.30 -41.89 -14.01
CA TYR A 613 -0.39 -42.89 -12.96
C TYR A 613 0.29 -44.21 -13.35
N ASN A 614 0.04 -44.70 -14.56
CA ASN A 614 0.67 -45.92 -15.05
C ASN A 614 2.20 -45.79 -15.06
N TRP A 615 2.69 -44.64 -15.54
CA TRP A 615 4.12 -44.37 -15.50
C TRP A 615 4.65 -44.35 -14.07
N VAL A 616 3.98 -43.69 -13.12
CA VAL A 616 4.39 -43.70 -11.70
C VAL A 616 4.45 -45.14 -11.17
N SER A 617 3.45 -45.97 -11.48
CA SER A 617 3.40 -47.37 -11.05
C SER A 617 4.54 -48.23 -11.60
N GLU A 618 4.91 -48.03 -12.86
CA GLU A 618 6.03 -48.74 -13.50
C GLU A 618 7.41 -48.29 -13.00
N ASN A 619 7.48 -47.09 -12.44
CA ASN A 619 8.74 -46.40 -12.15
C ASN A 619 8.96 -46.10 -10.66
N ALA A 620 8.01 -46.46 -9.81
CA ALA A 620 8.17 -46.42 -8.36
C ALA A 620 9.22 -47.47 -7.88
N PRO A 621 9.89 -47.22 -6.74
CA PRO A 621 10.80 -48.22 -6.16
C PRO A 621 10.12 -49.58 -5.96
N LYS A 622 10.83 -50.67 -6.27
CA LYS A 622 10.29 -52.04 -6.35
C LYS A 622 9.61 -52.57 -5.09
N TYR A 623 9.87 -51.97 -3.93
CA TYR A 623 9.26 -52.34 -2.65
C TYR A 623 7.92 -51.64 -2.39
N TYR A 624 7.48 -50.72 -3.26
CA TYR A 624 6.12 -50.18 -3.24
C TYR A 624 5.24 -50.96 -4.21
N GLU A 625 4.24 -51.68 -3.68
CA GLU A 625 3.19 -52.32 -4.49
C GLU A 625 1.98 -51.38 -4.56
N LEU A 626 1.76 -50.73 -5.71
CA LEU A 626 0.66 -49.79 -5.90
C LEU A 626 -0.64 -50.48 -6.34
N LEU A 627 -1.76 -49.93 -5.90
CA LEU A 627 -3.09 -50.33 -6.34
C LEU A 627 -3.27 -50.13 -7.86
N SER A 628 -4.20 -50.86 -8.47
CA SER A 628 -4.59 -50.61 -9.86
C SER A 628 -5.20 -49.21 -10.03
N PHE A 629 -5.14 -48.66 -11.25
CA PHE A 629 -5.79 -47.38 -11.53
C PHE A 629 -7.30 -47.43 -11.20
N PRO A 630 -7.85 -46.47 -10.43
CA PRO A 630 -9.20 -46.57 -9.87
C PRO A 630 -10.35 -46.21 -10.84
N GLU A 631 -10.05 -46.00 -12.12
CA GLU A 631 -10.99 -45.46 -13.12
C GLU A 631 -11.70 -44.19 -12.61
N SER A 632 -13.01 -44.22 -12.35
CA SER A 632 -13.80 -43.08 -11.87
C SER A 632 -13.95 -42.98 -10.35
N HIS A 633 -13.42 -43.93 -9.57
CA HIS A 633 -13.70 -44.03 -8.13
C HIS A 633 -12.42 -44.23 -7.29
N PRO A 634 -11.53 -43.22 -7.23
CA PRO A 634 -10.37 -43.26 -6.35
C PRO A 634 -10.80 -43.36 -4.89
N THR A 635 -10.09 -44.19 -4.13
CA THR A 635 -10.25 -44.33 -2.68
C THR A 635 -9.11 -43.63 -1.95
N LEU A 636 -9.27 -43.41 -0.65
CA LEU A 636 -8.18 -42.87 0.19
C LEU A 636 -6.90 -43.72 0.08
N GLY A 637 -7.01 -45.04 -0.05
CA GLY A 637 -5.85 -45.91 -0.28
C GLY A 637 -5.10 -45.60 -1.59
N HIS A 638 -5.83 -45.23 -2.65
CA HIS A 638 -5.19 -44.83 -3.92
C HIS A 638 -4.44 -43.51 -3.81
N LEU A 639 -4.90 -42.60 -2.95
CA LEU A 639 -4.28 -41.32 -2.67
C LEU A 639 -3.05 -41.48 -1.75
N THR A 640 -3.21 -42.09 -0.59
CA THR A 640 -2.20 -42.12 0.47
C THR A 640 -0.97 -42.96 0.13
N GLN A 641 -1.10 -43.97 -0.74
CA GLN A 641 0.04 -44.75 -1.23
C GLN A 641 1.10 -43.90 -1.95
N LEU A 642 0.71 -42.74 -2.52
CA LEU A 642 1.60 -41.88 -3.30
C LEU A 642 2.46 -40.97 -2.42
N PHE A 643 2.00 -40.65 -1.20
CA PHE A 643 2.71 -39.75 -0.29
C PHE A 643 4.15 -40.18 0.01
N PRO A 644 4.44 -41.44 0.43
CA PRO A 644 5.82 -41.85 0.70
C PRO A 644 6.71 -41.82 -0.55
N ILE A 645 6.15 -42.10 -1.74
CA ILE A 645 6.90 -42.05 -3.01
C ILE A 645 7.31 -40.61 -3.31
N LEU A 646 6.35 -39.68 -3.29
CA LEU A 646 6.60 -38.26 -3.53
C LEU A 646 7.59 -37.68 -2.51
N GLU A 647 7.36 -37.93 -1.21
CA GLU A 647 8.19 -37.38 -0.15
C GLU A 647 9.65 -37.88 -0.26
N ASN A 648 9.87 -39.14 -0.62
CA ASN A 648 11.22 -39.67 -0.81
C ASN A 648 11.87 -39.14 -2.09
N ALA A 649 11.13 -39.03 -3.20
CA ALA A 649 11.65 -38.43 -4.42
C ALA A 649 12.16 -36.99 -4.17
N ILE A 650 11.44 -36.19 -3.37
CA ILE A 650 11.89 -34.83 -3.01
C ILE A 650 13.17 -34.86 -2.16
N ARG A 651 13.29 -35.80 -1.21
CA ARG A 651 14.50 -35.95 -0.39
C ARG A 651 15.70 -36.36 -1.23
N GLU A 652 15.52 -37.33 -2.13
CA GLU A 652 16.55 -37.80 -3.06
C GLU A 652 17.00 -36.68 -4.01
N ILE A 653 16.07 -35.86 -4.53
CA ILE A 653 16.41 -34.64 -5.27
C ILE A 653 17.26 -33.71 -4.40
N GLY A 654 16.88 -33.50 -3.13
CA GLY A 654 17.65 -32.69 -2.18
C GLY A 654 19.08 -33.19 -1.97
N GLU A 655 19.31 -34.50 -1.97
CA GLU A 655 20.65 -35.09 -1.83
C GLU A 655 21.59 -34.69 -2.97
N PHE A 656 21.10 -34.57 -4.22
CA PHE A 656 21.88 -34.06 -5.36
C PHE A 656 22.39 -32.62 -5.15
N PHE A 657 21.73 -31.85 -4.29
CA PHE A 657 22.11 -30.48 -3.92
C PHE A 657 22.75 -30.41 -2.53
N ALA A 658 23.25 -31.54 -2.00
CA ALA A 658 23.87 -31.64 -0.68
C ALA A 658 22.96 -31.25 0.50
N ILE A 659 21.64 -31.31 0.32
CA ILE A 659 20.66 -31.09 1.38
C ILE A 659 20.48 -32.40 2.15
N VAL A 660 20.84 -32.40 3.43
CA VAL A 660 20.75 -33.59 4.28
C VAL A 660 19.28 -34.05 4.43
N PRO A 661 18.94 -35.31 4.07
CA PRO A 661 17.55 -35.81 4.03
C PRO A 661 17.03 -36.27 5.40
N PHE A 662 17.88 -36.30 6.42
CA PHE A 662 17.57 -36.68 7.81
C PHE A 662 17.80 -35.51 8.78
N ARG A 663 17.28 -35.63 10.01
CA ARG A 663 17.47 -34.59 11.04
C ARG A 663 18.92 -34.59 11.53
N ALA A 664 19.69 -33.58 11.15
CA ALA A 664 21.12 -33.45 11.47
C ALA A 664 21.39 -33.05 12.94
N ALA A 665 20.75 -33.74 13.89
CA ALA A 665 21.01 -33.63 15.31
C ALA A 665 21.38 -35.01 15.89
N LYS A 666 22.31 -35.03 16.87
CA LYS A 666 22.91 -36.25 17.41
C LYS A 666 21.89 -37.25 17.97
N ASP A 667 20.74 -36.75 18.39
CA ASP A 667 19.63 -37.48 19.01
C ASP A 667 18.49 -37.81 18.04
N SER A 668 18.52 -37.34 16.79
CA SER A 668 17.42 -37.54 15.83
C SER A 668 17.83 -37.90 14.40
N TYR A 669 19.10 -38.21 14.14
CA TYR A 669 19.60 -38.60 12.81
C TYR A 669 18.96 -39.86 12.21
N THR A 670 18.27 -40.68 13.01
CA THR A 670 17.49 -41.83 12.53
C THR A 670 16.13 -41.44 11.95
N TYR A 671 15.71 -40.18 12.10
CA TYR A 671 14.45 -39.66 11.57
C TYR A 671 14.70 -38.84 10.30
N LEU A 672 13.85 -39.06 9.30
CA LEU A 672 13.86 -38.24 8.08
C LEU A 672 13.53 -36.78 8.40
N LYS A 673 14.14 -35.88 7.63
CA LYS A 673 13.85 -34.45 7.63
C LYS A 673 12.47 -34.26 7.00
N ASP A 674 11.76 -33.26 7.52
CA ASP A 674 10.49 -32.85 6.97
C ASP A 674 10.64 -32.33 5.53
N VAL A 675 9.69 -32.68 4.65
CA VAL A 675 9.79 -32.38 3.21
C VAL A 675 9.68 -30.90 2.93
N VAL A 676 8.87 -30.15 3.69
CA VAL A 676 8.77 -28.70 3.54
C VAL A 676 10.12 -28.05 3.83
N SER A 677 10.86 -28.57 4.80
CA SER A 677 12.22 -28.09 5.10
C SER A 677 13.22 -28.39 3.98
N VAL A 678 13.08 -29.50 3.26
CA VAL A 678 13.91 -29.82 2.08
C VAL A 678 13.56 -28.91 0.91
N LEU A 679 12.27 -28.75 0.60
CA LEU A 679 11.80 -27.81 -0.44
C LEU A 679 12.24 -26.38 -0.17
N ALA A 680 12.14 -25.92 1.09
CA ALA A 680 12.57 -24.58 1.48
C ALA A 680 14.08 -24.38 1.29
N SER A 681 14.88 -25.43 1.49
CA SER A 681 16.33 -25.39 1.27
C SER A 681 16.62 -25.30 -0.24
N LEU A 682 15.98 -26.14 -1.06
CA LEU A 682 16.12 -26.11 -2.54
C LEU A 682 15.77 -24.73 -3.12
N ILE A 683 14.61 -24.18 -2.74
CA ILE A 683 14.14 -22.87 -3.21
C ILE A 683 15.05 -21.75 -2.67
N GLY A 684 15.47 -21.87 -1.41
CA GLY A 684 16.37 -20.93 -0.76
C GLY A 684 17.71 -20.81 -1.47
N GLU A 685 18.35 -21.94 -1.83
CA GLU A 685 19.62 -21.95 -2.55
C GLU A 685 19.52 -21.27 -3.92
N VAL A 686 18.45 -21.53 -4.68
CA VAL A 686 18.23 -20.84 -5.97
C VAL A 686 18.06 -19.34 -5.77
N ARG A 687 17.33 -18.93 -4.73
CA ARG A 687 17.17 -17.51 -4.39
C ARG A 687 18.49 -16.85 -4.03
N GLU A 688 19.31 -17.51 -3.23
CA GLU A 688 20.64 -17.01 -2.84
C GLU A 688 21.56 -16.85 -4.05
N ILE A 689 21.51 -17.77 -5.01
CA ILE A 689 22.35 -17.76 -6.22
C ILE A 689 21.87 -16.73 -7.25
N THR A 690 20.55 -16.67 -7.50
CA THR A 690 19.98 -15.92 -8.64
C THR A 690 19.33 -14.59 -8.25
N GLY A 691 19.08 -14.37 -6.96
CA GLY A 691 18.31 -13.24 -6.45
C GLY A 691 16.80 -13.39 -6.58
N THR A 692 16.29 -14.48 -7.18
CA THR A 692 14.86 -14.76 -7.40
C THR A 692 14.53 -16.23 -7.15
N ILE A 693 13.26 -16.54 -6.91
CA ILE A 693 12.76 -17.93 -6.85
C ILE A 693 12.17 -18.42 -8.19
N GLN A 694 12.20 -17.57 -9.21
CA GLN A 694 11.82 -17.95 -10.58
C GLN A 694 12.76 -19.06 -11.07
N GLY A 695 12.21 -20.13 -11.64
CA GLY A 695 12.96 -21.33 -12.02
C GLY A 695 12.86 -22.48 -11.02
N CYS A 696 12.27 -22.28 -9.83
CA CYS A 696 11.90 -23.35 -8.90
C CYS A 696 10.41 -23.75 -9.00
N ASN A 697 9.79 -23.53 -10.15
CA ASN A 697 8.34 -23.52 -10.31
C ASN A 697 7.72 -24.89 -9.94
N GLU A 698 8.39 -25.99 -10.25
CA GLU A 698 7.99 -27.34 -9.89
C GLU A 698 7.96 -27.57 -8.37
N PHE A 699 8.94 -27.04 -7.63
CA PHE A 699 8.99 -27.16 -6.18
C PHE A 699 7.93 -26.28 -5.51
N LEU A 700 7.70 -25.08 -6.03
CA LEU A 700 6.63 -24.18 -5.58
C LEU A 700 5.25 -24.79 -5.84
N PHE A 701 5.05 -25.40 -7.02
CA PHE A 701 3.81 -26.09 -7.36
C PHE A 701 3.55 -27.27 -6.42
N VAL A 702 4.54 -28.13 -6.20
CA VAL A 702 4.41 -29.27 -5.28
C VAL A 702 4.16 -28.79 -3.85
N TYR A 703 4.86 -27.74 -3.40
CA TYR A 703 4.62 -27.12 -2.11
C TYR A 703 3.16 -26.65 -1.96
N HIS A 704 2.69 -25.82 -2.89
CA HIS A 704 1.34 -25.25 -2.85
C HIS A 704 0.24 -26.31 -2.90
N VAL A 705 0.44 -27.35 -3.70
CA VAL A 705 -0.55 -28.43 -3.86
C VAL A 705 -0.55 -29.36 -2.66
N MET A 706 0.61 -29.78 -2.18
CA MET A 706 0.69 -30.88 -1.22
C MET A 706 0.79 -30.41 0.23
N TYR A 707 1.46 -29.28 0.50
CA TYR A 707 1.94 -28.95 1.85
C TYR A 707 1.59 -27.54 2.35
N SER A 708 1.34 -26.57 1.47
CA SER A 708 1.05 -25.19 1.89
C SER A 708 -0.33 -25.10 2.55
N PRO A 709 -0.44 -24.50 3.74
CA PRO A 709 -1.74 -24.19 4.34
C PRO A 709 -2.50 -23.11 3.57
N ASN A 710 -1.82 -22.34 2.70
CA ASN A 710 -2.42 -21.33 1.83
C ASN A 710 -2.83 -21.88 0.45
N GLY A 711 -2.60 -23.18 0.21
CA GLY A 711 -2.87 -23.85 -1.06
C GLY A 711 -3.88 -24.98 -0.91
N PHE A 712 -3.66 -26.08 -1.64
CA PHE A 712 -4.57 -27.23 -1.57
C PHE A 712 -4.30 -28.15 -0.39
N ASN A 713 -3.12 -28.03 0.23
CA ASN A 713 -2.69 -28.73 1.44
C ASN A 713 -2.98 -30.25 1.48
N VAL A 714 -2.98 -30.91 0.32
CA VAL A 714 -3.59 -32.24 0.13
C VAL A 714 -3.03 -33.26 1.12
N ARG A 715 -1.72 -33.25 1.34
CA ARG A 715 -1.05 -34.22 2.22
C ARG A 715 -1.46 -34.01 3.67
N ASN A 716 -1.35 -32.79 4.18
CA ASN A 716 -1.62 -32.53 5.59
C ASN A 716 -3.10 -32.69 5.90
N ASP A 717 -3.99 -32.20 5.03
CA ASP A 717 -5.42 -32.35 5.25
C ASP A 717 -5.83 -33.83 5.24
N CYS A 718 -5.35 -34.60 4.26
CA CYS A 718 -5.64 -36.03 4.20
C CYS A 718 -5.10 -36.81 5.42
N VAL A 719 -3.86 -36.57 5.85
CA VAL A 719 -3.23 -37.29 6.99
C VAL A 719 -3.88 -36.90 8.31
N HIS A 720 -4.31 -35.66 8.46
CA HIS A 720 -4.97 -35.17 9.68
C HIS A 720 -6.49 -35.35 9.67
N GLY A 721 -7.05 -36.03 8.66
CA GLY A 721 -8.49 -36.29 8.55
C GLY A 721 -9.33 -35.02 8.36
N ARG A 722 -8.73 -33.99 7.77
CA ARG A 722 -9.41 -32.78 7.31
C ARG A 722 -9.84 -33.01 5.85
N CYS A 723 -11.08 -32.65 5.50
CA CYS A 723 -11.65 -32.83 4.16
C CYS A 723 -11.74 -34.30 3.66
N TYR A 724 -12.09 -34.47 2.37
CA TYR A 724 -12.10 -35.73 1.61
C TYR A 724 -13.00 -36.85 2.14
N GLN A 725 -14.10 -36.46 2.80
CA GLN A 725 -15.14 -37.39 3.24
C GLN A 725 -16.06 -37.81 2.09
N ASP A 726 -16.07 -37.04 0.99
CA ASP A 726 -16.79 -37.33 -0.23
C ASP A 726 -15.87 -37.79 -1.38
N SER A 727 -16.46 -38.51 -2.34
CA SER A 727 -15.73 -39.07 -3.48
C SER A 727 -15.12 -38.03 -4.44
N SER A 728 -15.69 -36.82 -4.51
CA SER A 728 -15.21 -35.76 -5.42
C SER A 728 -13.94 -35.10 -4.89
N GLY A 729 -13.87 -34.86 -3.58
CA GLY A 729 -12.66 -34.38 -2.91
C GLY A 729 -11.50 -35.36 -3.07
N VAL A 730 -11.75 -36.66 -2.86
CA VAL A 730 -10.74 -37.72 -3.05
C VAL A 730 -10.26 -37.77 -4.49
N ALA A 731 -11.16 -37.63 -5.48
CA ALA A 731 -10.78 -37.65 -6.90
C ALA A 731 -9.88 -36.48 -7.29
N LYS A 732 -10.21 -35.27 -6.80
CA LYS A 732 -9.37 -34.08 -6.99
C LYS A 732 -7.99 -34.24 -6.34
N ALA A 733 -7.94 -34.67 -5.08
CA ALA A 733 -6.70 -34.89 -4.35
C ALA A 733 -5.82 -35.97 -4.99
N PHE A 734 -6.40 -37.10 -5.40
CA PHE A 734 -5.70 -38.18 -6.11
C PHE A 734 -5.05 -37.66 -7.38
N ARG A 735 -5.80 -36.91 -8.20
CA ARG A 735 -5.29 -36.35 -9.45
C ARG A 735 -4.09 -35.41 -9.21
N LEU A 736 -4.23 -34.46 -8.29
CA LEU A 736 -3.18 -33.51 -7.95
C LEU A 736 -1.92 -34.22 -7.41
N THR A 737 -2.11 -35.25 -6.57
CA THR A 737 -1.01 -36.03 -6.01
C THR A 737 -0.28 -36.85 -7.07
N VAL A 738 -1.00 -37.44 -8.02
CA VAL A 738 -0.39 -38.15 -9.17
C VAL A 738 0.43 -37.17 -10.01
N ILE A 739 -0.07 -35.97 -10.29
CA ILE A 739 0.67 -34.94 -11.03
C ILE A 739 1.97 -34.58 -10.30
N CYS A 740 1.91 -34.30 -9.00
CA CYS A 740 3.09 -33.96 -8.19
C CYS A 740 4.11 -35.10 -8.15
N THR A 741 3.63 -36.34 -7.94
CA THR A 741 4.49 -37.54 -7.89
C THR A 741 5.16 -37.80 -9.23
N TYR A 742 4.39 -37.74 -10.32
CA TYR A 742 4.90 -37.89 -11.67
C TYR A 742 5.96 -36.84 -12.01
N MET A 743 5.69 -35.58 -11.64
CA MET A 743 6.62 -34.46 -11.80
C MET A 743 7.93 -34.74 -11.06
N MET A 744 7.90 -34.99 -9.75
CA MET A 744 9.14 -35.18 -8.97
C MET A 744 9.93 -36.43 -9.39
N LEU A 745 9.28 -37.54 -9.72
CA LEU A 745 9.99 -38.73 -10.23
C LEU A 745 10.65 -38.49 -11.60
N LYS A 746 10.02 -37.70 -12.48
CA LYS A 746 10.66 -37.27 -13.73
C LYS A 746 11.87 -36.39 -13.46
N ARG A 747 11.75 -35.41 -12.55
CA ARG A 747 12.88 -34.55 -12.16
C ARG A 747 14.06 -35.35 -11.64
N LEU A 748 13.78 -36.30 -10.75
CA LEU A 748 14.79 -37.15 -10.15
C LEU A 748 15.55 -37.93 -11.23
N ARG A 749 14.86 -38.53 -12.20
CA ARG A 749 15.50 -39.23 -13.31
C ARG A 749 16.32 -38.33 -14.21
N ASP A 750 15.81 -37.14 -14.54
CA ASP A 750 16.54 -36.17 -15.34
C ASP A 750 17.87 -35.78 -14.64
N LEU A 751 17.86 -35.68 -13.30
CA LEU A 751 19.06 -35.43 -12.50
C LEU A 751 20.00 -36.63 -12.45
N GLU A 752 19.47 -37.84 -12.23
CA GLU A 752 20.24 -39.09 -12.28
C GLU A 752 20.98 -39.24 -13.62
N GLU A 753 20.29 -39.02 -14.74
CA GLU A 753 20.88 -39.07 -16.09
C GLU A 753 21.99 -38.04 -16.27
N ALA A 754 21.76 -36.78 -15.88
CA ALA A 754 22.74 -35.69 -16.00
C ALA A 754 24.01 -35.91 -15.13
N PHE A 755 23.86 -36.47 -13.92
CA PHE A 755 24.99 -36.81 -13.05
C PHE A 755 25.78 -38.02 -13.59
N THR A 756 25.09 -39.00 -14.18
CA THR A 756 25.76 -40.17 -14.79
C THR A 756 26.56 -39.77 -16.05
N GLU A 757 26.14 -38.73 -16.77
CA GLU A 757 26.88 -38.19 -17.92
C GLU A 757 28.11 -37.35 -17.54
N THR A 758 28.08 -36.66 -16.40
CA THR A 758 29.22 -35.87 -15.90
C THR A 758 30.32 -36.71 -15.24
N GLU A 759 30.02 -37.96 -14.83
CA GLU A 759 31.00 -38.92 -14.30
C GLU A 759 31.68 -39.82 -15.35
N LYS A 760 31.29 -39.75 -16.63
CA LYS A 760 32.05 -40.44 -17.69
C LYS A 760 33.40 -39.72 -17.87
N PRO A 761 34.56 -40.40 -17.73
CA PRO A 761 35.83 -39.80 -18.07
C PRO A 761 35.81 -39.38 -19.55
N ASN A 762 36.37 -38.21 -19.85
CA ASN A 762 36.81 -37.88 -21.20
C ASN A 762 37.93 -38.86 -21.61
N ASP A 763 37.56 -40.09 -21.95
CA ASP A 763 38.39 -40.98 -22.74
C ASP A 763 37.98 -40.81 -24.20
N GLU A 764 38.91 -40.26 -24.98
CA GLU A 764 38.99 -40.18 -26.45
C GLU A 764 38.24 -39.03 -27.19
N ASN A 765 38.88 -37.85 -27.26
CA ASN A 765 39.62 -37.39 -28.46
C ASN A 765 40.42 -36.10 -28.21
#